data_AF-A0A1M5C6D8-F1
#
_entry.id   AF-A0A1M5C6D8-F1
#
_cell.length_a   1.000
_cell.length_b   1.000
_cell.length_c   1.000
_cell.angle_alpha   90.00
_cell.angle_beta   90.00
_cell.angle_gamma   90.00
#
_symmetry.space_group_name_H-M   'P 1'
#
loop_
_entity.id
_entity.type
_entity.pdbx_description
1 polymer ?
#
loop_
_entity_poly.entity_id
_entity_poly.type
_entity_poly.pdbx_seq_one_letter_code
_entity_poly.pdbx_strand_id
1 'polypeptide(L)'
;MLNRRIGSLFLALFFVLFGSSVFAQNRDRTTVTPKKINPASMKAGAFIDVNTPNYPESSYSVTQLVKDVLISGGACSTSNVSNVNVSPNLSVSDPNRSWGFFNKGTTAFPFAKGIILTTGFARRAGNSLETSLSDALPSSSGDLDLATALNVSNNSLKDATYIEFDFVPTSTEITFRYLFASKEYDTSHQFACNISDGFALLLKKATDPTYTNLAVLPNSAGPVSVTNIHPTIPGGSGCGPVNQQYFAGINNNPMIETNFDGRTVPLIAKATVVPGQTYHFKMVLADYSDSNFDSGVFLEAGSFDIGVKILDPAGVQLPATVTMCDNSPQIFTASVQAPNVTYQWFLNNNPITNATGPSYTATQPGVYSVQVLIPGNSCPGTATVTVVGGTSPTVQNAVLTACYTAGNAIFNLPSAQASISTTPGATFDYYVNQADALAGNASTIAGPAAYSSPGGQTVYVRVKNGFCAKVAELQLVKAAQIAPSILPPAVLTCASSQTTLDASASVYPAGSVFSWTTTGGNIVSGANTLTPVINAPGTYTLTISNTFQPGSVVCTGVANVTVTGDSAPPVTGLTATKIQICNGESVTLTASGGVTYNWATLPGTGNTQTVTPTATTTYTVTAVGANGCVSQNPATITIEVSQPITVQNAVLHKCYAPGLTYDLTTAQSQITSAGGGVTFTYYVLQADAQAGNANFIATPTSYAPPANQTIYVLVKNGGCHYVVELQLLRTAETTLTIAAPQEITCTNPQATLNASASVVPAGSTIAWTTTGGGNIVSGANTLNPVVNAGGVYTLTVTNVSQPGNLSCTYTASVTVTQNTALPTAAVVSSQPRICVGESVTLTASGGVTYNWVGLPGNGNTQVVSPTSTTVYTVFAVGANGCISATPATVTVVVGPPTAGVTASKLKICAGESVTLTATGGFTYNWVGLPGNGNTQVVSPTITTIYSVFALGGNGCSSINPATVQIEVVPAIVSTLQDVYVCAGDTGILDAGPGVNYTYLWSTGATTQTISTNVPGTYSVTISNGVCSKVFTAKLLNPELPKFINVVYENHVLTLTTSNPSGAVLEFSIDGGIIWQTSNIFNNVLDNTNYHMMVREKDAKCSTSLDYFTFVISNAITPNMDGINDTINFTGISGYNNFAASVFDRYGAELFRATKTDAVWRGTLKGLNLATGTYWYKVQWENPASKKLEQRSGWILLKNRN
;
A
#
# COMPACT_ATOMS: atom_id res chain seq x y z
N MET A 1 -54.96 76.77 -56.24
CA MET A 1 -54.15 77.26 -57.39
C MET A 1 -53.01 78.08 -56.80
N LEU A 2 -51.73 78.08 -57.21
CA LEU A 2 -50.86 77.26 -58.09
C LEU A 2 -49.40 77.70 -57.72
N ASN A 3 -48.29 76.97 -57.89
CA ASN A 3 -48.01 75.64 -58.45
C ASN A 3 -46.71 75.02 -57.85
N ARG A 4 -46.36 73.82 -58.33
CA ARG A 4 -45.08 73.07 -58.34
C ARG A 4 -43.76 73.88 -58.34
N ARG A 5 -42.62 73.39 -57.82
CA ARG A 5 -42.22 72.04 -57.35
C ARG A 5 -41.11 72.17 -56.29
N ILE A 6 -41.22 71.49 -55.15
CA ILE A 6 -40.20 71.48 -54.09
C ILE A 6 -39.47 70.14 -54.11
N GLY A 7 -38.14 70.15 -54.14
CA GLY A 7 -37.31 68.93 -54.13
C GLY A 7 -35.79 69.17 -54.19
N SER A 8 -35.29 70.36 -53.86
CA SER A 8 -33.88 70.73 -54.09
C SER A 8 -33.27 71.67 -53.04
N LEU A 9 -33.72 71.59 -51.78
CA LEU A 9 -33.17 72.39 -50.66
C LEU A 9 -32.69 71.56 -49.46
N PHE A 10 -32.94 70.24 -49.43
CA PHE A 10 -32.32 69.34 -48.45
C PHE A 10 -30.85 68.99 -48.79
N LEU A 11 -30.42 69.26 -50.04
CA LEU A 11 -29.06 68.98 -50.49
C LEU A 11 -28.05 70.07 -50.10
N ALA A 12 -28.52 71.28 -49.77
CA ALA A 12 -27.65 72.43 -49.47
C ALA A 12 -27.11 72.45 -48.02
N LEU A 13 -27.79 71.79 -47.07
CA LEU A 13 -27.31 71.68 -45.68
C LEU A 13 -26.47 70.43 -45.42
N PHE A 14 -26.42 69.48 -46.37
CA PHE A 14 -25.65 68.23 -46.23
C PHE A 14 -24.17 68.39 -46.65
N PHE A 15 -23.85 69.39 -47.47
CA PHE A 15 -22.52 69.58 -48.08
C PHE A 15 -21.54 70.48 -47.28
N VAL A 16 -21.92 70.96 -46.09
CA VAL A 16 -21.03 71.76 -45.21
C VAL A 16 -20.48 70.92 -44.03
N LEU A 17 -20.89 69.65 -43.92
CA LEU A 17 -20.47 68.73 -42.85
C LEU A 17 -19.49 67.62 -43.31
N PHE A 18 -19.12 67.58 -44.59
CA PHE A 18 -18.09 66.70 -45.14
C PHE A 18 -17.14 67.49 -46.06
N GLY A 19 -16.08 68.07 -45.47
CA GLY A 19 -15.19 68.98 -46.21
C GLY A 19 -13.83 69.29 -45.59
N SER A 20 -13.34 68.51 -44.61
CA SER A 20 -12.01 68.74 -44.01
C SER A 20 -11.44 67.50 -43.30
N SER A 21 -11.20 66.41 -44.03
CA SER A 21 -10.43 65.24 -43.55
C SER A 21 -9.92 64.36 -44.69
N VAL A 22 -9.27 64.97 -45.69
CA VAL A 22 -8.32 64.27 -46.57
C VAL A 22 -6.92 64.68 -46.12
N PHE A 23 -6.03 63.70 -45.94
CA PHE A 23 -4.70 63.82 -45.28
C PHE A 23 -4.69 64.03 -43.75
N ALA A 24 -5.19 63.04 -43.00
CA ALA A 24 -4.64 62.66 -41.69
C ALA A 24 -5.17 61.28 -41.24
N GLN A 25 -4.70 60.22 -41.89
CA GLN A 25 -4.65 58.84 -41.39
C GLN A 25 -3.97 57.99 -42.50
N ASN A 26 -2.66 58.13 -42.76
CA ASN A 26 -1.65 57.45 -41.96
C ASN A 26 -2.30 56.59 -40.86
N ARG A 27 -2.44 55.29 -41.09
CA ARG A 27 -2.47 54.35 -39.95
C ARG A 27 -1.22 54.69 -39.16
N ASP A 28 -1.40 55.31 -38.00
CA ASP A 28 -0.27 55.71 -37.19
C ASP A 28 0.57 54.46 -36.95
N ARG A 29 1.89 54.61 -37.07
CA ARG A 29 2.80 53.73 -36.36
C ARG A 29 2.53 54.01 -34.88
N THR A 30 1.51 53.38 -34.32
CA THR A 30 1.22 53.38 -32.90
C THR A 30 2.46 52.83 -32.23
N THR A 31 3.27 53.75 -31.70
CA THR A 31 4.44 53.41 -30.90
C THR A 31 3.94 52.67 -29.69
N VAL A 32 3.98 51.33 -29.77
CA VAL A 32 3.65 50.43 -28.67
C VAL A 32 4.37 50.95 -27.44
N THR A 33 3.61 51.29 -26.40
CA THR A 33 4.21 51.83 -25.18
C THR A 33 5.12 50.74 -24.62
N PRO A 34 6.44 50.95 -24.51
CA PRO A 34 7.37 49.88 -24.19
C PRO A 34 7.00 49.26 -22.85
N LYS A 35 6.76 47.94 -22.84
CA LYS A 35 6.34 47.21 -21.65
C LYS A 35 7.31 47.47 -20.50
N LYS A 36 6.79 47.80 -19.32
CA LYS A 36 7.61 48.14 -18.16
C LYS A 36 8.41 46.92 -17.71
N ILE A 37 9.72 46.98 -17.93
CA ILE A 37 10.66 45.92 -17.54
C ILE A 37 10.62 45.74 -16.02
N ASN A 38 10.28 44.53 -15.58
CA ASN A 38 10.21 44.13 -14.19
C ASN A 38 11.45 43.28 -13.84
N PRO A 39 12.13 43.48 -12.69
CA PRO A 39 13.24 42.62 -12.26
C PRO A 39 12.92 41.11 -12.24
N ALA A 40 11.65 40.71 -12.06
CA ALA A 40 11.23 39.31 -12.16
C ALA A 40 11.36 38.77 -13.60
N SER A 41 11.02 39.56 -14.61
CA SER A 41 11.12 39.21 -16.04
C SER A 41 12.57 39.17 -16.57
N MET A 42 13.55 39.66 -15.80
CA MET A 42 14.98 39.59 -16.17
C MET A 42 15.74 38.46 -15.48
N LYS A 43 15.06 37.59 -14.71
CA LYS A 43 15.72 36.45 -14.06
C LYS A 43 16.01 35.35 -15.08
N ALA A 44 17.18 34.70 -14.95
CA ALA A 44 17.45 33.47 -15.66
C ALA A 44 16.37 32.42 -15.33
N GLY A 45 15.87 31.71 -16.34
CA GLY A 45 14.77 30.75 -16.18
C GLY A 45 13.38 31.36 -16.00
N ALA A 46 13.20 32.67 -16.26
CA ALA A 46 11.89 33.32 -16.27
C ALA A 46 11.05 33.00 -17.53
N PHE A 47 11.68 32.58 -18.62
CA PHE A 47 11.02 32.17 -19.88
C PHE A 47 11.29 30.70 -20.18
N ILE A 48 10.43 30.09 -21.00
CA ILE A 48 10.67 28.77 -21.58
C ILE A 48 11.89 28.83 -22.50
N ASP A 49 12.63 27.73 -22.58
CA ASP A 49 13.69 27.56 -23.56
C ASP A 49 13.08 27.17 -24.92
N VAL A 50 13.42 27.89 -25.99
CA VAL A 50 12.97 27.58 -27.35
C VAL A 50 14.17 27.50 -28.30
N ASN A 51 14.32 26.33 -28.94
CA ASN A 51 15.44 26.03 -29.85
C ASN A 51 16.84 26.25 -29.23
N THR A 52 17.00 26.14 -27.90
CA THR A 52 18.30 26.35 -27.24
C THR A 52 19.23 25.13 -27.38
N PRO A 53 20.55 25.31 -27.53
CA PRO A 53 21.50 24.21 -27.73
C PRO A 53 21.60 23.20 -26.57
N ASN A 54 21.07 23.52 -25.39
CA ASN A 54 21.13 22.66 -24.21
C ASN A 54 20.21 21.43 -24.32
N TYR A 55 19.28 21.40 -25.28
CA TYR A 55 18.40 20.27 -25.54
C TYR A 55 18.71 19.67 -26.92
N PRO A 56 19.05 18.37 -27.01
CA PRO A 56 19.31 17.72 -28.31
C PRO A 56 18.17 17.89 -29.31
N GLU A 57 16.92 17.88 -28.84
CA GLU A 57 15.71 18.06 -29.67
C GLU A 57 15.67 19.41 -30.40
N SER A 58 16.36 20.45 -29.91
CA SER A 58 16.49 21.75 -30.61
C SER A 58 17.25 21.65 -31.94
N SER A 59 17.97 20.56 -32.17
CA SER A 59 18.73 20.27 -33.41
C SER A 59 18.00 19.30 -34.35
N TYR A 60 16.75 18.95 -34.06
CA TYR A 60 15.97 18.01 -34.86
C TYR A 60 15.35 18.66 -36.09
N SER A 61 15.35 17.94 -37.21
CA SER A 61 14.51 18.25 -38.38
C SER A 61 13.02 18.15 -38.03
N VAL A 62 12.12 18.76 -38.81
CA VAL A 62 10.68 18.64 -38.55
C VAL A 62 10.20 17.18 -38.54
N THR A 63 10.79 16.32 -39.39
CA THR A 63 10.51 14.87 -39.40
C THR A 63 10.84 14.22 -38.06
N GLN A 64 11.97 14.59 -37.44
CA GLN A 64 12.37 14.10 -36.12
C GLN A 64 11.54 14.74 -34.99
N LEU A 65 11.17 16.02 -35.10
CA LEU A 65 10.24 16.62 -34.13
C LEU A 65 8.89 15.89 -34.13
N VAL A 66 8.31 15.65 -35.31
CA VAL A 66 7.03 14.92 -35.42
C VAL A 66 7.18 13.48 -34.92
N LYS A 67 8.21 12.74 -35.36
CA LYS A 67 8.38 11.32 -35.01
C LYS A 67 8.85 11.08 -33.57
N ASP A 68 9.83 11.85 -33.11
CA ASP A 68 10.59 11.57 -31.89
C ASP A 68 10.16 12.46 -30.71
N VAL A 69 9.40 13.56 -30.96
CA VAL A 69 8.90 14.46 -29.91
C VAL A 69 7.36 14.47 -29.82
N LEU A 70 6.63 14.55 -30.92
CA LEU A 70 5.16 14.74 -30.87
C LEU A 70 4.39 13.44 -30.60
N ILE A 71 4.83 12.32 -31.16
CA ILE A 71 4.09 11.05 -31.19
C ILE A 71 4.42 10.17 -29.97
N SER A 72 3.41 9.49 -29.43
CA SER A 72 3.59 8.40 -28.46
C SER A 72 3.23 7.03 -29.08
N GLY A 73 3.86 5.96 -28.59
CA GLY A 73 3.69 4.59 -29.11
C GLY A 73 4.97 3.79 -29.36
N GLY A 74 6.14 4.30 -28.96
CA GLY A 74 7.44 3.61 -29.08
C GLY A 74 8.01 3.59 -30.50
N ALA A 75 9.15 2.92 -30.70
CA ALA A 75 9.91 2.93 -31.96
C ALA A 75 9.15 2.40 -33.20
N CYS A 76 7.96 1.84 -33.01
CA CYS A 76 7.13 1.28 -34.08
C CYS A 76 6.08 2.31 -34.58
N SER A 77 5.61 3.24 -33.73
CA SER A 77 4.62 4.25 -34.14
C SER A 77 5.19 5.29 -35.12
N THR A 78 6.51 5.53 -35.10
CA THR A 78 7.19 6.44 -36.03
C THR A 78 7.23 5.93 -37.47
N SER A 79 7.11 4.61 -37.68
CA SER A 79 6.99 3.98 -39.01
C SER A 79 5.65 4.26 -39.67
N ASN A 80 4.60 4.51 -38.87
CA ASN A 80 3.26 4.81 -39.36
C ASN A 80 3.09 6.28 -39.81
N VAL A 81 4.14 7.10 -39.75
CA VAL A 81 4.11 8.51 -40.16
C VAL A 81 5.03 8.78 -41.34
N SER A 82 4.52 9.51 -42.32
CA SER A 82 5.17 9.79 -43.60
C SER A 82 4.81 11.19 -44.09
N ASN A 83 5.43 11.63 -45.19
CA ASN A 83 5.13 12.91 -45.85
C ASN A 83 5.16 14.13 -44.91
N VAL A 84 6.08 14.12 -43.93
CA VAL A 84 6.26 15.24 -42.99
C VAL A 84 6.83 16.44 -43.74
N ASN A 85 6.11 17.55 -43.73
CA ASN A 85 6.47 18.79 -44.40
C ASN A 85 6.27 20.00 -43.47
N VAL A 86 6.98 21.09 -43.75
CA VAL A 86 6.91 22.34 -43.00
C VAL A 86 7.01 23.54 -43.92
N SER A 87 6.23 24.57 -43.67
CA SER A 87 6.31 25.84 -44.37
C SER A 87 6.33 27.02 -43.40
N PRO A 88 7.11 28.08 -43.66
CA PRO A 88 8.19 28.11 -44.65
C PRO A 88 9.30 27.11 -44.27
N ASN A 89 9.88 26.43 -45.28
CA ASN A 89 10.85 25.35 -45.09
C ASN A 89 12.25 25.89 -44.74
N LEU A 90 12.35 26.51 -43.56
CA LEU A 90 13.58 27.08 -43.01
C LEU A 90 14.44 26.00 -42.35
N SER A 91 15.76 26.11 -42.51
CA SER A 91 16.72 25.14 -41.97
C SER A 91 16.68 25.08 -40.43
N VAL A 92 17.00 23.92 -39.86
CA VAL A 92 17.26 23.76 -38.41
C VAL A 92 18.45 24.61 -37.95
N SER A 93 19.37 24.95 -38.86
CA SER A 93 20.46 25.89 -38.59
C SER A 93 20.04 27.36 -38.65
N ASP A 94 18.84 27.69 -39.13
CA ASP A 94 18.32 29.05 -39.10
C ASP A 94 17.74 29.34 -37.71
N PRO A 95 18.27 30.32 -36.96
CA PRO A 95 17.69 30.71 -35.67
C PRO A 95 16.31 31.40 -35.81
N ASN A 96 15.94 31.90 -36.99
CA ASN A 96 14.71 32.64 -37.29
C ASN A 96 13.56 31.77 -37.77
N ARG A 97 13.71 30.43 -37.80
CA ARG A 97 12.61 29.54 -38.19
C ARG A 97 11.35 29.75 -37.34
N SER A 98 10.19 29.58 -37.97
CA SER A 98 8.86 29.70 -37.37
C SER A 98 8.46 28.51 -36.50
N TRP A 99 9.30 27.48 -36.41
CA TRP A 99 8.97 26.21 -35.76
C TRP A 99 10.15 25.68 -34.93
N GLY A 100 9.87 24.75 -34.02
CA GLY A 100 10.96 24.09 -33.30
C GLY A 100 10.55 23.36 -32.03
N PHE A 101 11.54 23.11 -31.20
CA PHE A 101 11.39 22.48 -29.90
C PHE A 101 11.32 23.54 -28.79
N PHE A 102 10.48 23.30 -27.79
CA PHE A 102 10.49 24.06 -26.53
C PHE A 102 10.63 23.13 -25.32
N ASN A 103 11.24 23.66 -24.25
CA ASN A 103 11.25 23.06 -22.91
C ASN A 103 10.86 24.15 -21.90
N LYS A 104 10.05 23.81 -20.88
CA LYS A 104 9.65 24.81 -19.89
C LYS A 104 10.79 25.29 -18.97
N GLY A 105 11.90 24.55 -18.88
CA GLY A 105 12.98 24.83 -17.94
C GLY A 105 12.45 24.89 -16.50
N THR A 106 12.67 26.03 -15.84
CA THR A 106 12.21 26.31 -14.47
C THR A 106 10.87 27.05 -14.38
N THR A 107 10.19 27.31 -15.50
CA THR A 107 8.90 28.03 -15.51
C THR A 107 7.72 27.16 -15.06
N ALA A 108 6.58 27.78 -14.76
CA ALA A 108 5.31 27.09 -14.51
C ALA A 108 4.48 26.88 -15.80
N PHE A 109 5.10 26.96 -16.98
CA PHE A 109 4.46 26.66 -18.26
C PHE A 109 3.87 25.23 -18.23
N PRO A 110 2.62 25.03 -18.71
CA PRO A 110 1.85 23.82 -18.41
C PRO A 110 2.30 22.56 -19.14
N PHE A 111 3.10 22.68 -20.20
CA PHE A 111 3.71 21.55 -20.91
C PHE A 111 5.20 21.47 -20.55
N ALA A 112 5.70 20.27 -20.23
CA ALA A 112 7.10 20.10 -19.87
C ALA A 112 8.06 20.37 -21.04
N LYS A 113 7.72 19.87 -22.22
CA LYS A 113 8.42 20.08 -23.49
C LYS A 113 7.50 19.77 -24.67
N GLY A 114 7.89 20.14 -25.89
CA GLY A 114 7.07 19.89 -27.06
C GLY A 114 7.50 20.62 -28.33
N ILE A 115 6.59 20.73 -29.29
CA ILE A 115 6.78 21.49 -30.54
C ILE A 115 6.10 22.85 -30.41
N ILE A 116 6.75 23.89 -30.89
CA ILE A 116 6.18 25.22 -31.10
C ILE A 116 6.10 25.54 -32.60
N LEU A 117 5.04 26.25 -33.00
CA LEU A 117 4.87 26.86 -34.32
C LEU A 117 4.35 28.30 -34.13
N THR A 118 4.95 29.29 -34.79
CA THR A 118 4.66 30.73 -34.61
C THR A 118 4.61 31.47 -35.93
N THR A 119 3.77 32.50 -36.06
CA THR A 119 3.73 33.34 -37.28
C THR A 119 4.92 34.30 -37.40
N GLY A 120 5.72 34.47 -36.34
CA GLY A 120 7.06 35.06 -36.40
C GLY A 120 8.17 34.07 -36.02
N PHE A 121 9.26 34.57 -35.42
CA PHE A 121 10.44 33.73 -35.12
C PHE A 121 10.27 32.94 -33.81
N ALA A 122 10.22 31.59 -33.89
CA ALA A 122 9.92 30.73 -32.75
C ALA A 122 10.83 30.97 -31.53
N ARG A 123 12.13 31.24 -31.74
CA ARG A 123 13.08 31.50 -30.64
C ARG A 123 12.68 32.69 -29.76
N ARG A 124 11.93 33.67 -30.31
CA ARG A 124 11.51 34.89 -29.61
C ARG A 124 10.24 34.68 -28.79
N ALA A 125 9.55 33.55 -28.93
CA ALA A 125 8.46 33.17 -28.03
C ALA A 125 8.91 32.94 -26.57
N GLY A 126 10.20 32.72 -26.33
CA GLY A 126 10.82 32.51 -25.01
C GLY A 126 12.27 32.98 -24.96
N ASN A 127 13.12 32.24 -24.24
CA ASN A 127 14.55 32.48 -23.98
C ASN A 127 14.89 33.76 -23.18
N SER A 128 14.44 34.92 -23.65
CA SER A 128 14.73 36.25 -23.10
C SER A 128 13.54 37.17 -23.28
N LEU A 129 13.48 38.26 -22.49
CA LEU A 129 12.41 39.26 -22.60
C LEU A 129 12.47 39.98 -23.96
N GLU A 130 11.42 39.87 -24.76
CA GLU A 130 11.27 40.55 -26.05
C GLU A 130 10.30 41.73 -25.94
N THR A 131 10.67 42.88 -26.52
CA THR A 131 9.87 44.11 -26.46
C THR A 131 8.79 44.21 -27.54
N SER A 132 8.94 43.46 -28.63
CA SER A 132 7.92 43.24 -29.68
C SER A 132 8.03 41.82 -30.25
N LEU A 133 6.93 41.28 -30.76
CA LEU A 133 6.88 40.10 -31.63
C LEU A 133 6.08 40.54 -32.86
N SER A 134 6.78 40.70 -33.98
CA SER A 134 6.28 41.37 -35.20
C SER A 134 7.19 41.00 -36.39
N ASP A 135 7.57 39.73 -36.49
CA ASP A 135 8.63 39.25 -37.39
C ASP A 135 8.04 38.60 -38.63
N ALA A 136 8.04 39.32 -39.76
CA ALA A 136 7.60 38.76 -41.03
C ALA A 136 8.43 37.53 -41.44
N LEU A 137 7.74 36.49 -41.93
CA LEU A 137 8.34 35.27 -42.44
C LEU A 137 8.66 35.40 -43.94
N PRO A 138 9.52 34.52 -44.49
CA PRO A 138 9.90 34.57 -45.92
C PRO A 138 8.74 34.40 -46.91
N SER A 139 7.59 33.87 -46.45
CA SER A 139 6.38 33.66 -47.23
C SER A 139 5.21 34.45 -46.64
N SER A 140 5.08 35.73 -47.01
CA SER A 140 4.00 36.64 -46.55
C SER A 140 2.62 36.36 -47.19
N SER A 141 2.40 35.15 -47.68
CA SER A 141 1.15 34.65 -48.26
C SER A 141 0.37 33.79 -47.27
N GLY A 142 -0.95 33.90 -47.29
CA GLY A 142 -1.86 33.04 -46.54
C GLY A 142 -1.88 31.57 -46.98
N ASP A 143 -2.46 30.71 -46.14
CA ASP A 143 -2.74 29.32 -46.45
C ASP A 143 -4.22 29.06 -46.81
N LEU A 144 -4.46 28.39 -47.94
CA LEU A 144 -5.81 28.18 -48.50
C LEU A 144 -6.67 27.22 -47.65
N ASP A 145 -6.06 26.22 -47.01
CA ASP A 145 -6.80 25.28 -46.15
C ASP A 145 -7.24 25.97 -44.86
N LEU A 146 -6.36 26.81 -44.27
CA LEU A 146 -6.69 27.67 -43.14
C LEU A 146 -7.80 28.69 -43.50
N ALA A 147 -7.67 29.36 -44.65
CA ALA A 147 -8.67 30.30 -45.14
C ALA A 147 -10.05 29.65 -45.30
N THR A 148 -10.08 28.41 -45.82
CA THR A 148 -11.29 27.60 -45.95
C THR A 148 -11.86 27.20 -44.59
N ALA A 149 -11.02 26.73 -43.66
CA ALA A 149 -11.43 26.27 -42.35
C ALA A 149 -11.97 27.39 -41.44
N LEU A 150 -11.53 28.63 -41.66
CA LEU A 150 -11.99 29.81 -40.94
C LEU A 150 -13.06 30.62 -41.70
N ASN A 151 -13.38 30.23 -42.93
CA ASN A 151 -14.29 30.96 -43.84
C ASN A 151 -13.88 32.43 -44.05
N VAL A 152 -12.60 32.66 -44.37
CA VAL A 152 -12.01 33.98 -44.66
C VAL A 152 -11.32 34.01 -46.03
N SER A 153 -11.01 35.21 -46.52
CA SER A 153 -10.23 35.38 -47.74
C SER A 153 -8.76 35.03 -47.51
N ASN A 154 -8.16 34.19 -48.36
CA ASN A 154 -6.72 33.87 -48.25
C ASN A 154 -5.81 35.12 -48.37
N ASN A 155 -6.27 36.16 -49.09
CA ASN A 155 -5.53 37.41 -49.20
C ASN A 155 -5.47 38.20 -47.88
N SER A 156 -6.39 37.92 -46.94
CA SER A 156 -6.40 38.46 -45.59
C SER A 156 -5.49 37.72 -44.63
N LEU A 157 -4.93 36.57 -45.00
CA LEU A 157 -3.94 35.85 -44.17
C LEU A 157 -2.52 36.24 -44.59
N LYS A 158 -1.61 36.34 -43.61
CA LYS A 158 -0.20 36.72 -43.76
C LYS A 158 0.68 35.73 -42.99
N ASP A 159 1.96 35.69 -43.32
CA ASP A 159 3.00 34.93 -42.62
C ASP A 159 2.59 33.50 -42.22
N ALA A 160 1.92 32.81 -43.16
CA ALA A 160 1.35 31.50 -42.88
C ALA A 160 2.46 30.47 -42.68
N THR A 161 2.39 29.78 -41.55
CA THR A 161 3.28 28.67 -41.21
C THR A 161 2.49 27.42 -40.87
N TYR A 162 3.00 26.25 -41.26
CA TYR A 162 2.35 24.98 -40.98
C TYR A 162 3.35 23.83 -40.81
N ILE A 163 2.91 22.79 -40.09
CA ILE A 163 3.50 21.44 -40.11
C ILE A 163 2.38 20.50 -40.54
N GLU A 164 2.66 19.65 -41.53
CA GLU A 164 1.73 18.64 -42.04
C GLU A 164 2.41 17.27 -42.19
N PHE A 165 1.64 16.19 -42.08
CA PHE A 165 2.10 14.82 -42.25
C PHE A 165 0.96 13.83 -42.47
N ASP A 166 1.26 12.70 -43.11
CA ASP A 166 0.38 11.55 -43.16
C ASP A 166 0.65 10.59 -42.00
N PHE A 167 -0.39 10.00 -41.42
CA PHE A 167 -0.26 8.95 -40.41
C PHE A 167 -1.28 7.81 -40.60
N VAL A 168 -0.90 6.61 -40.15
CA VAL A 168 -1.79 5.44 -40.05
C VAL A 168 -2.01 5.13 -38.56
N PRO A 169 -3.20 5.38 -37.99
CA PRO A 169 -3.46 5.09 -36.58
C PRO A 169 -3.59 3.58 -36.36
N THR A 170 -3.17 3.14 -35.17
CA THR A 170 -3.53 1.82 -34.64
C THR A 170 -4.67 1.89 -33.61
N SER A 171 -5.03 3.10 -33.17
CA SER A 171 -6.19 3.41 -32.31
C SER A 171 -7.47 3.73 -33.11
N THR A 172 -8.62 3.72 -32.43
CA THR A 172 -9.93 4.22 -32.92
C THR A 172 -10.18 5.70 -32.58
N GLU A 173 -9.39 6.29 -31.68
CA GLU A 173 -9.37 7.72 -31.36
C GLU A 173 -7.92 8.21 -31.41
N ILE A 174 -7.69 9.36 -32.05
CA ILE A 174 -6.48 10.15 -31.81
C ILE A 174 -6.80 11.31 -30.87
N THR A 175 -5.83 11.65 -30.03
CA THR A 175 -5.86 12.85 -29.19
C THR A 175 -4.52 13.57 -29.31
N PHE A 176 -4.51 14.87 -29.02
CA PHE A 176 -3.28 15.60 -28.69
C PHE A 176 -3.59 16.85 -27.87
N ARG A 177 -2.60 17.32 -27.10
CA ARG A 177 -2.72 18.49 -26.23
C ARG A 177 -2.00 19.67 -26.83
N TYR A 178 -2.70 20.81 -26.88
CA TYR A 178 -2.19 22.04 -27.45
C TYR A 178 -2.56 23.26 -26.61
N LEU A 179 -1.86 24.36 -26.85
CA LEU A 179 -2.11 25.66 -26.23
C LEU A 179 -1.90 26.74 -27.29
N PHE A 180 -2.80 27.70 -27.36
CA PHE A 180 -2.71 28.84 -28.27
C PHE A 180 -2.36 30.12 -27.48
N ALA A 181 -1.41 30.90 -27.98
CA ALA A 181 -0.93 32.13 -27.40
C ALA A 181 -0.77 33.20 -28.48
N SER A 182 -0.97 34.47 -28.13
CA SER A 182 -0.96 35.57 -29.12
C SER A 182 -0.52 36.89 -28.49
N LYS A 183 0.01 37.79 -29.32
CA LYS A 183 0.17 39.21 -29.00
C LYS A 183 -1.16 39.99 -28.93
N GLU A 184 -2.21 39.51 -29.59
CA GLU A 184 -3.49 40.22 -29.68
C GLU A 184 -4.34 40.18 -28.39
N TYR A 185 -3.91 39.41 -27.38
CA TYR A 185 -4.45 39.47 -26.01
C TYR A 185 -4.09 40.77 -25.25
N ASP A 186 -3.61 41.79 -25.96
CA ASP A 186 -3.31 43.11 -25.43
C ASP A 186 -4.57 43.89 -25.00
N THR A 187 -4.68 44.13 -23.70
CA THR A 187 -5.75 44.93 -23.08
C THR A 187 -5.73 46.42 -23.44
N SER A 188 -4.67 46.93 -24.07
CA SER A 188 -4.54 48.35 -24.43
C SER A 188 -5.06 48.71 -25.83
N HIS A 189 -5.17 47.74 -26.74
CA HIS A 189 -5.61 47.97 -28.13
C HIS A 189 -6.84 47.17 -28.57
N GLN A 190 -7.43 46.34 -27.69
CA GLN A 190 -8.73 45.67 -27.89
C GLN A 190 -8.79 44.72 -29.11
N PHE A 191 -7.63 44.25 -29.61
CA PHE A 191 -7.55 43.34 -30.77
C PHE A 191 -8.40 42.09 -30.54
N ALA A 192 -8.30 41.48 -29.35
CA ALA A 192 -9.12 40.36 -28.88
C ALA A 192 -10.65 40.52 -29.02
N CYS A 193 -11.20 41.70 -29.28
CA CYS A 193 -12.63 41.89 -29.55
C CYS A 193 -13.02 41.80 -31.04
N ASN A 194 -12.09 41.99 -31.97
CA ASN A 194 -12.39 42.26 -33.39
C ASN A 194 -11.47 41.54 -34.38
N ILE A 195 -10.25 41.20 -33.97
CA ILE A 195 -9.21 40.60 -34.81
C ILE A 195 -8.64 39.40 -34.07
N SER A 196 -8.46 38.31 -34.80
CA SER A 196 -7.68 37.16 -34.34
C SER A 196 -6.91 36.62 -35.53
N ASP A 197 -5.64 36.33 -35.30
CA ASP A 197 -4.85 35.49 -36.18
C ASP A 197 -5.54 34.14 -36.39
N GLY A 198 -5.35 33.57 -37.57
CA GLY A 198 -5.98 32.34 -38.00
C GLY A 198 -5.25 31.12 -37.48
N PHE A 199 -5.94 30.24 -36.76
CA PHE A 199 -5.42 28.95 -36.29
C PHE A 199 -6.35 27.79 -36.68
N ALA A 200 -5.78 26.70 -37.18
CA ALA A 200 -6.52 25.45 -37.39
C ALA A 200 -5.67 24.19 -37.18
N LEU A 201 -6.36 23.11 -36.78
CA LEU A 201 -5.83 21.76 -36.65
C LEU A 201 -6.64 20.86 -37.57
N LEU A 202 -6.14 20.64 -38.79
CA LEU A 202 -6.90 20.09 -39.88
C LEU A 202 -6.65 18.59 -40.03
N LEU A 203 -7.72 17.80 -40.08
CA LEU A 203 -7.67 16.35 -40.30
C LEU A 203 -8.58 15.93 -41.45
N LYS A 204 -8.09 15.05 -42.32
CA LYS A 204 -8.88 14.33 -43.34
C LYS A 204 -8.31 12.93 -43.56
N LYS A 205 -9.07 12.01 -44.18
CA LYS A 205 -8.43 10.81 -44.76
C LYS A 205 -7.56 11.27 -45.93
N ALA A 206 -6.44 10.61 -46.18
CA ALA A 206 -5.53 11.02 -47.27
C ALA A 206 -6.20 11.00 -48.67
N THR A 207 -7.30 10.26 -48.82
CA THR A 207 -8.14 10.19 -50.04
C THR A 207 -9.20 11.29 -50.15
N ASP A 208 -9.52 11.98 -49.07
CA ASP A 208 -10.67 12.89 -49.00
C ASP A 208 -10.24 14.32 -49.38
N PRO A 209 -11.10 15.10 -50.07
CA PRO A 209 -10.72 16.46 -50.51
C PRO A 209 -10.77 17.50 -49.38
N THR A 210 -11.64 17.30 -48.38
CA THR A 210 -12.02 18.32 -47.38
C THR A 210 -11.47 18.00 -45.98
N TYR A 211 -10.97 19.02 -45.30
CA TYR A 211 -10.54 18.93 -43.90
C TYR A 211 -11.69 19.15 -42.90
N THR A 212 -11.57 18.50 -41.73
CA THR A 212 -12.28 18.85 -40.50
C THR A 212 -11.34 19.61 -39.59
N ASN A 213 -11.77 20.76 -39.06
CA ASN A 213 -11.00 21.51 -38.06
C ASN A 213 -11.25 20.94 -36.65
N LEU A 214 -10.19 20.46 -36.00
CA LEU A 214 -10.15 19.94 -34.63
C LEU A 214 -9.80 21.02 -33.59
N ALA A 215 -9.39 22.23 -34.03
CA ALA A 215 -9.13 23.38 -33.17
C ALA A 215 -10.45 24.06 -32.77
N VAL A 216 -11.36 23.30 -32.17
CA VAL A 216 -12.69 23.75 -31.75
C VAL A 216 -12.93 23.48 -30.27
N LEU A 217 -13.68 24.36 -29.64
CA LEU A 217 -14.04 24.24 -28.24
C LEU A 217 -15.15 23.20 -28.03
N PRO A 218 -15.19 22.51 -26.87
CA PRO A 218 -16.28 21.60 -26.52
C PRO A 218 -17.67 22.24 -26.62
N ASN A 219 -18.70 21.40 -26.76
CA ASN A 219 -20.11 21.82 -26.86
C ASN A 219 -20.39 22.80 -28.02
N SER A 220 -19.64 22.67 -29.12
CA SER A 220 -19.77 23.51 -30.32
C SER A 220 -19.54 25.01 -30.08
N ALA A 221 -18.75 25.38 -29.06
CA ALA A 221 -18.48 26.76 -28.67
C ALA A 221 -17.51 27.52 -29.61
N GLY A 222 -17.42 27.13 -30.89
CA GLY A 222 -16.61 27.80 -31.92
C GLY A 222 -15.13 27.36 -32.01
N PRO A 223 -14.37 27.92 -32.96
CA PRO A 223 -12.95 27.65 -33.15
C PRO A 223 -12.09 28.29 -32.04
N VAL A 224 -10.86 27.81 -31.87
CA VAL A 224 -9.86 28.43 -30.99
C VAL A 224 -9.30 29.68 -31.68
N SER A 225 -9.61 30.86 -31.13
CA SER A 225 -9.17 32.16 -31.61
C SER A 225 -9.09 33.15 -30.43
N VAL A 226 -8.35 34.24 -30.60
CA VAL A 226 -8.26 35.34 -29.61
C VAL A 226 -9.64 35.95 -29.36
N THR A 227 -10.43 36.10 -30.44
CA THR A 227 -11.82 36.60 -30.45
C THR A 227 -12.86 35.66 -29.86
N ASN A 228 -12.51 34.42 -29.53
CA ASN A 228 -13.44 33.44 -28.98
C ASN A 228 -13.03 32.92 -27.58
N ILE A 229 -11.84 33.27 -27.08
CA ILE A 229 -11.31 32.84 -25.78
C ILE A 229 -10.63 34.01 -25.06
N HIS A 230 -11.40 34.92 -24.49
CA HIS A 230 -10.86 36.09 -23.80
C HIS A 230 -11.66 36.48 -22.55
N PRO A 231 -11.03 37.14 -21.57
CA PRO A 231 -11.73 37.70 -20.43
C PRO A 231 -12.46 38.98 -20.84
N THR A 232 -13.09 39.67 -19.88
CA THR A 232 -13.62 41.02 -20.15
C THR A 232 -12.48 41.95 -20.56
N ILE A 233 -12.59 42.59 -21.72
CA ILE A 233 -11.60 43.58 -22.20
C ILE A 233 -12.08 44.98 -21.80
N PRO A 234 -11.38 45.70 -20.91
CA PRO A 234 -11.85 46.99 -20.38
C PRO A 234 -11.64 48.14 -21.39
N GLY A 235 -12.59 49.08 -21.43
CA GLY A 235 -12.50 50.31 -22.22
C GLY A 235 -13.83 50.71 -22.86
N GLY A 236 -13.92 51.94 -23.38
CA GLY A 236 -15.15 52.48 -24.00
C GLY A 236 -15.59 51.79 -25.30
N SER A 237 -14.74 50.92 -25.84
CA SER A 237 -14.96 50.09 -27.03
C SER A 237 -14.51 48.63 -26.81
N GLY A 238 -14.35 48.23 -25.54
CA GLY A 238 -14.03 46.86 -25.14
C GLY A 238 -15.25 45.93 -25.18
N CYS A 239 -15.00 44.63 -25.01
CA CYS A 239 -15.99 43.56 -25.13
C CYS A 239 -16.13 42.73 -23.85
N GLY A 240 -17.32 42.15 -23.64
CA GLY A 240 -17.58 41.19 -22.56
C GLY A 240 -16.83 39.87 -22.76
N PRO A 241 -16.72 39.02 -21.74
CA PRO A 241 -15.91 37.80 -21.80
C PRO A 241 -16.54 36.75 -22.74
N VAL A 242 -15.71 36.08 -23.55
CA VAL A 242 -16.13 34.99 -24.44
C VAL A 242 -15.30 33.74 -24.11
N ASN A 243 -15.99 32.65 -23.76
CA ASN A 243 -15.44 31.37 -23.29
C ASN A 243 -14.23 31.47 -22.32
N GLN A 244 -14.26 32.44 -21.41
CA GLN A 244 -13.16 32.76 -20.48
C GLN A 244 -12.67 31.55 -19.66
N GLN A 245 -13.46 30.50 -19.45
CA GLN A 245 -13.02 29.26 -18.81
C GLN A 245 -11.87 28.55 -19.52
N TYR A 246 -11.64 28.84 -20.81
CA TYR A 246 -10.51 28.32 -21.58
C TYR A 246 -9.34 29.32 -21.68
N PHE A 247 -9.44 30.49 -21.05
CA PHE A 247 -8.39 31.50 -21.03
C PHE A 247 -7.51 31.33 -19.77
N ALA A 248 -6.19 31.18 -19.94
CA ALA A 248 -5.28 30.95 -18.80
C ALA A 248 -4.83 32.24 -18.10
N GLY A 249 -4.78 33.36 -18.83
CA GLY A 249 -4.34 34.64 -18.26
C GLY A 249 -3.65 35.57 -19.27
N ILE A 250 -3.58 36.84 -18.88
CA ILE A 250 -2.83 37.90 -19.56
C ILE A 250 -1.42 37.96 -18.96
N ASN A 251 -0.40 38.02 -19.83
CA ASN A 251 1.01 37.95 -19.49
C ASN A 251 1.71 39.31 -19.70
N ASN A 252 1.22 40.35 -19.01
CA ASN A 252 1.63 41.73 -19.29
C ASN A 252 2.51 42.41 -18.22
N ASN A 253 2.50 41.97 -16.95
CA ASN A 253 3.47 42.43 -15.93
C ASN A 253 3.42 41.57 -14.62
N PRO A 254 4.52 40.93 -14.18
CA PRO A 254 5.73 40.67 -14.94
C PRO A 254 5.42 39.76 -16.13
N MET A 255 6.02 40.04 -17.29
CA MET A 255 5.94 39.12 -18.43
C MET A 255 6.89 37.96 -18.17
N ILE A 256 6.37 36.74 -18.08
CA ILE A 256 7.10 35.52 -17.74
C ILE A 256 6.55 34.33 -18.56
N GLU A 257 7.31 33.24 -18.58
CA GLU A 257 7.07 32.01 -19.32
C GLU A 257 7.18 32.18 -20.84
N THR A 258 6.37 33.02 -21.46
CA THR A 258 6.46 33.35 -22.90
C THR A 258 6.50 34.86 -23.13
N ASN A 259 6.85 35.28 -24.35
CA ASN A 259 6.79 36.68 -24.77
C ASN A 259 5.42 37.09 -25.38
N PHE A 260 4.45 36.17 -25.46
CA PHE A 260 3.08 36.48 -25.89
C PHE A 260 2.29 37.20 -24.78
N ASP A 261 1.27 37.97 -25.16
CA ASP A 261 0.50 38.84 -24.26
C ASP A 261 -0.61 38.10 -23.50
N GLY A 262 -0.99 36.91 -23.97
CA GLY A 262 -1.93 36.03 -23.29
C GLY A 262 -1.99 34.66 -23.96
N ARG A 263 -2.71 33.72 -23.33
CA ARG A 263 -2.84 32.34 -23.84
C ARG A 263 -4.08 31.61 -23.31
N THR A 264 -4.44 30.54 -24.00
CA THR A 264 -5.43 29.56 -23.54
C THR A 264 -4.89 28.69 -22.41
N VAL A 265 -5.79 28.02 -21.68
CA VAL A 265 -5.43 26.81 -20.92
C VAL A 265 -4.99 25.70 -21.90
N PRO A 266 -4.35 24.62 -21.44
CA PRO A 266 -4.15 23.42 -22.25
C PRO A 266 -5.48 22.86 -22.76
N LEU A 267 -5.63 22.80 -24.08
CA LEU A 267 -6.78 22.23 -24.78
C LEU A 267 -6.44 20.83 -25.30
N ILE A 268 -7.48 20.04 -25.59
CA ILE A 268 -7.36 18.70 -26.16
C ILE A 268 -8.11 18.68 -27.49
N ALA A 269 -7.40 18.37 -28.57
CA ALA A 269 -8.04 17.98 -29.83
C ALA A 269 -8.31 16.48 -29.80
N LYS A 270 -9.46 16.06 -30.34
CA LYS A 270 -9.84 14.66 -30.47
C LYS A 270 -10.44 14.39 -31.85
N ALA A 271 -10.18 13.21 -32.40
CA ALA A 271 -10.89 12.71 -33.58
C ALA A 271 -11.04 11.20 -33.56
N THR A 272 -12.22 10.71 -33.93
CA THR A 272 -12.44 9.29 -34.23
C THR A 272 -11.77 8.95 -35.56
N VAL A 273 -11.00 7.87 -35.56
CA VAL A 273 -10.25 7.38 -36.72
C VAL A 273 -10.49 5.88 -36.91
N VAL A 274 -10.16 5.37 -38.09
CA VAL A 274 -10.23 3.94 -38.39
C VAL A 274 -8.81 3.36 -38.32
N PRO A 275 -8.53 2.34 -37.46
CA PRO A 275 -7.23 1.68 -37.43
C PRO A 275 -6.83 1.16 -38.82
N GLY A 276 -5.60 1.43 -39.25
CA GLY A 276 -5.09 1.03 -40.56
C GLY A 276 -5.46 1.94 -41.75
N GLN A 277 -6.33 2.94 -41.57
CA GLN A 277 -6.65 3.95 -42.61
C GLN A 277 -5.63 5.09 -42.58
N THR A 278 -5.06 5.48 -43.72
CA THR A 278 -4.19 6.67 -43.79
C THR A 278 -4.99 7.96 -43.67
N TYR A 279 -4.57 8.84 -42.75
CA TYR A 279 -5.08 10.20 -42.55
C TYR A 279 -3.97 11.21 -42.83
N HIS A 280 -4.37 12.39 -43.31
CA HIS A 280 -3.51 13.55 -43.50
C HIS A 280 -3.85 14.60 -42.44
N PHE A 281 -2.83 15.06 -41.71
CA PHE A 281 -2.95 16.04 -40.64
C PHE A 281 -2.13 17.29 -40.96
N LYS A 282 -2.69 18.47 -40.72
CA LYS A 282 -2.04 19.77 -40.94
C LYS A 282 -2.36 20.73 -39.80
N MET A 283 -1.34 21.16 -39.07
CA MET A 283 -1.43 22.27 -38.10
C MET A 283 -0.95 23.54 -38.79
N VAL A 284 -1.79 24.58 -38.84
CA VAL A 284 -1.51 25.80 -39.61
C VAL A 284 -1.93 27.05 -38.84
N LEU A 285 -1.08 28.08 -38.91
CA LEU A 285 -1.21 29.36 -38.23
C LEU A 285 -0.84 30.50 -39.21
N ALA A 286 -1.58 31.61 -39.22
CA ALA A 286 -1.30 32.76 -40.08
C ALA A 286 -1.85 34.06 -39.47
N ASP A 287 -1.13 35.17 -39.59
CA ASP A 287 -1.57 36.47 -39.09
C ASP A 287 -2.79 36.98 -39.88
N TYR A 288 -3.68 37.74 -39.24
CA TYR A 288 -4.88 38.27 -39.90
C TYR A 288 -4.78 39.77 -40.23
N SER A 289 -4.91 40.08 -41.51
CA SER A 289 -4.93 41.42 -42.14
C SER A 289 -3.64 42.25 -42.06
N ASP A 290 -2.73 41.96 -41.13
CA ASP A 290 -1.36 42.49 -41.14
C ASP A 290 -0.34 41.44 -40.67
N SER A 291 0.87 41.87 -40.30
CA SER A 291 2.04 41.03 -39.94
C SER A 291 2.75 41.58 -38.69
N ASN A 292 2.03 42.30 -37.82
CA ASN A 292 2.65 43.10 -36.73
C ASN A 292 2.57 42.45 -35.35
N PHE A 293 1.87 41.33 -35.19
CA PHE A 293 1.52 40.76 -33.88
C PHE A 293 1.58 39.24 -33.88
N ASP A 294 2.78 38.68 -33.72
CA ASP A 294 2.95 37.23 -33.85
C ASP A 294 2.05 36.44 -32.86
N SER A 295 1.51 35.33 -33.38
CA SER A 295 0.82 34.28 -32.62
C SER A 295 1.64 32.99 -32.58
N GLY A 296 1.29 32.09 -31.65
CA GLY A 296 1.98 30.83 -31.45
C GLY A 296 1.11 29.70 -30.91
N VAL A 297 1.32 28.49 -31.42
CA VAL A 297 0.75 27.25 -30.91
C VAL A 297 1.84 26.34 -30.36
N PHE A 298 1.56 25.75 -29.20
CA PHE A 298 2.41 24.81 -28.50
C PHE A 298 1.73 23.45 -28.46
N LEU A 299 2.39 22.40 -28.95
CA LEU A 299 1.96 21.00 -28.86
C LEU A 299 2.77 20.28 -27.77
N GLU A 300 2.11 19.56 -26.87
CA GLU A 300 2.80 18.78 -25.83
C GLU A 300 3.48 17.54 -26.41
N ALA A 301 4.74 17.29 -25.99
CA ALA A 301 5.50 16.11 -26.41
C ALA A 301 4.80 14.80 -26.02
N GLY A 302 4.77 13.83 -26.94
CA GLY A 302 4.11 12.54 -26.78
C GLY A 302 2.58 12.61 -26.69
N SER A 303 1.96 13.79 -26.87
CA SER A 303 0.51 13.91 -26.75
C SER A 303 -0.25 13.36 -27.96
N PHE A 304 0.38 13.24 -29.14
CA PHE A 304 -0.23 12.65 -30.33
C PHE A 304 -0.22 11.12 -30.25
N ASP A 305 -1.26 10.59 -29.61
CA ASP A 305 -1.42 9.16 -29.33
C ASP A 305 -2.14 8.45 -30.48
N ILE A 306 -1.42 7.53 -31.14
CA ILE A 306 -1.90 6.69 -32.24
C ILE A 306 -1.82 5.19 -31.92
N GLY A 307 -1.53 4.84 -30.66
CA GLY A 307 -1.13 3.50 -30.22
C GLY A 307 -2.26 2.57 -29.75
N VAL A 308 -1.89 1.35 -29.37
CA VAL A 308 -2.77 0.41 -28.68
C VAL A 308 -2.81 0.76 -27.19
N LYS A 309 -3.94 0.50 -26.53
CA LYS A 309 -4.10 0.62 -25.08
C LYS A 309 -4.58 -0.70 -24.49
N ILE A 310 -4.28 -0.91 -23.22
CA ILE A 310 -4.92 -1.97 -22.43
C ILE A 310 -6.04 -1.34 -21.61
N LEU A 311 -7.24 -1.91 -21.74
CA LEU A 311 -8.46 -1.50 -21.10
C LEU A 311 -8.87 -2.53 -20.03
N ASP A 312 -9.66 -2.06 -19.07
CA ASP A 312 -10.40 -2.91 -18.14
C ASP A 312 -11.67 -3.51 -18.81
N PRO A 313 -12.46 -4.35 -18.10
CA PRO A 313 -13.72 -4.89 -18.64
C PRO A 313 -14.82 -3.86 -18.92
N ALA A 314 -14.70 -2.63 -18.39
CA ALA A 314 -15.62 -1.53 -18.66
C ALA A 314 -15.17 -0.68 -19.88
N GLY A 315 -14.03 -1.02 -20.51
CA GLY A 315 -13.48 -0.29 -21.64
C GLY A 315 -12.66 0.96 -21.25
N VAL A 316 -12.32 1.13 -19.97
CA VAL A 316 -11.53 2.25 -19.47
C VAL A 316 -10.04 1.91 -19.55
N GLN A 317 -9.20 2.85 -20.01
CA GLN A 317 -7.76 2.66 -20.08
C GLN A 317 -7.17 2.39 -18.69
N LEU A 318 -6.44 1.27 -18.54
CA LEU A 318 -5.77 0.93 -17.30
C LEU A 318 -4.57 1.87 -17.04
N PRO A 319 -4.25 2.16 -15.76
CA PRO A 319 -3.00 2.81 -15.40
C PRO A 319 -1.80 1.90 -15.73
N ALA A 320 -0.60 2.48 -15.84
CA ALA A 320 0.63 1.75 -16.16
C ALA A 320 0.99 0.64 -15.15
N THR A 321 0.43 0.70 -13.94
CA THR A 321 0.57 -0.31 -12.89
C THR A 321 -0.78 -0.63 -12.26
N VAL A 322 -1.11 -1.93 -12.18
CA VAL A 322 -2.30 -2.48 -11.53
C VAL A 322 -1.86 -3.40 -10.39
N THR A 323 -2.59 -3.41 -9.29
CA THR A 323 -2.30 -4.22 -8.09
C THR A 323 -3.23 -5.42 -7.99
N MET A 324 -2.70 -6.62 -7.75
CA MET A 324 -3.48 -7.84 -7.52
C MET A 324 -3.17 -8.47 -6.15
N CYS A 325 -4.20 -8.90 -5.43
CA CYS A 325 -4.06 -9.63 -4.18
C CYS A 325 -4.39 -11.10 -4.37
N ASP A 326 -3.62 -11.99 -3.73
CA ASP A 326 -3.84 -13.44 -3.69
C ASP A 326 -3.99 -14.09 -5.09
N ASN A 327 -3.30 -13.54 -6.09
CA ASN A 327 -3.41 -13.94 -7.50
C ASN A 327 -4.85 -13.87 -8.08
N SER A 328 -5.70 -13.01 -7.51
CA SER A 328 -7.07 -12.77 -7.97
C SER A 328 -7.08 -12.37 -9.47
N PRO A 329 -7.80 -13.11 -10.34
CA PRO A 329 -7.78 -12.88 -11.78
C PRO A 329 -8.15 -11.43 -12.17
N GLN A 330 -7.37 -10.83 -13.07
CA GLN A 330 -7.64 -9.53 -13.68
C GLN A 330 -7.83 -9.71 -15.19
N ILE A 331 -8.86 -9.09 -15.77
CA ILE A 331 -9.13 -9.18 -17.21
C ILE A 331 -8.60 -7.92 -17.89
N PHE A 332 -7.75 -8.13 -18.89
CA PHE A 332 -7.16 -7.08 -19.72
C PHE A 332 -7.68 -7.21 -21.15
N THR A 333 -8.03 -6.09 -21.77
CA THR A 333 -8.58 -6.05 -23.13
C THR A 333 -7.79 -5.06 -23.99
N ALA A 334 -7.35 -5.47 -25.18
CA ALA A 334 -6.75 -4.55 -26.14
C ALA A 334 -7.81 -3.57 -26.67
N SER A 335 -7.47 -2.28 -26.76
CA SER A 335 -8.40 -1.21 -27.19
C SER A 335 -8.81 -1.28 -28.66
N VAL A 336 -8.11 -2.08 -29.45
CA VAL A 336 -8.36 -2.28 -30.88
C VAL A 336 -9.17 -3.54 -31.03
N GLN A 337 -10.38 -3.43 -31.59
CA GLN A 337 -11.19 -4.57 -31.97
C GLN A 337 -11.78 -4.32 -33.36
N ALA A 338 -11.23 -5.01 -34.37
CA ALA A 338 -11.65 -4.90 -35.77
C ALA A 338 -11.47 -6.26 -36.49
N PRO A 339 -12.16 -6.48 -37.63
CA PRO A 339 -11.99 -7.69 -38.42
C PRO A 339 -10.54 -7.90 -38.88
N ASN A 340 -10.10 -9.16 -38.93
CA ASN A 340 -8.78 -9.59 -39.40
C ASN A 340 -7.56 -9.08 -38.60
N VAL A 341 -7.77 -8.46 -37.43
CA VAL A 341 -6.70 -8.11 -36.49
C VAL A 341 -6.27 -9.36 -35.71
N THR A 342 -4.95 -9.55 -35.54
CA THR A 342 -4.41 -10.62 -34.69
C THR A 342 -3.72 -10.06 -33.44
N TYR A 343 -3.80 -10.81 -32.34
CA TYR A 343 -3.26 -10.44 -31.05
C TYR A 343 -2.22 -11.47 -30.60
N GLN A 344 -1.24 -11.05 -29.82
CA GLN A 344 -0.39 -11.93 -29.04
C GLN A 344 -0.09 -11.25 -27.70
N TRP A 345 -0.46 -11.90 -26.59
CA TRP A 345 -0.12 -11.43 -25.25
C TRP A 345 1.23 -12.00 -24.78
N PHE A 346 1.94 -11.23 -23.96
CA PHE A 346 3.24 -11.56 -23.40
C PHE A 346 3.23 -11.34 -21.89
N LEU A 347 4.05 -12.10 -21.18
CA LEU A 347 4.35 -11.90 -19.76
C LEU A 347 5.87 -11.81 -19.58
N ASN A 348 6.34 -10.71 -19.02
CA ASN A 348 7.76 -10.40 -18.85
C ASN A 348 8.54 -10.58 -20.17
N ASN A 349 7.98 -10.06 -21.27
CA ASN A 349 8.45 -10.17 -22.66
C ASN A 349 8.45 -11.58 -23.29
N ASN A 350 7.97 -12.62 -22.60
CA ASN A 350 7.80 -13.96 -23.17
C ASN A 350 6.37 -14.14 -23.72
N PRO A 351 6.16 -14.65 -24.94
CA PRO A 351 4.81 -14.85 -25.49
C PRO A 351 4.03 -15.89 -24.67
N ILE A 352 2.79 -15.57 -24.35
CA ILE A 352 1.89 -16.49 -23.64
C ILE A 352 1.22 -17.41 -24.67
N THR A 353 1.46 -18.71 -24.55
CA THR A 353 0.92 -19.74 -25.47
C THR A 353 -0.61 -19.62 -25.57
N ASN A 354 -1.13 -19.62 -26.81
CA ASN A 354 -2.56 -19.53 -27.15
C ASN A 354 -3.29 -18.24 -26.69
N ALA A 355 -2.57 -17.25 -26.14
CA ALA A 355 -3.15 -15.95 -25.80
C ALA A 355 -3.22 -15.04 -27.05
N THR A 356 -4.09 -15.39 -27.98
CA THR A 356 -4.25 -14.71 -29.28
C THR A 356 -5.58 -13.96 -29.44
N GLY A 357 -6.39 -13.89 -28.37
CA GLY A 357 -7.65 -13.15 -28.34
C GLY A 357 -7.48 -11.66 -27.99
N PRO A 358 -8.52 -10.84 -28.21
CA PRO A 358 -8.52 -9.41 -27.88
C PRO A 358 -8.47 -9.14 -26.36
N SER A 359 -8.76 -10.15 -25.53
CA SER A 359 -8.67 -10.07 -24.07
C SER A 359 -7.86 -11.24 -23.50
N TYR A 360 -7.21 -11.01 -22.37
CA TYR A 360 -6.46 -11.99 -21.61
C TYR A 360 -6.75 -11.87 -20.10
N THR A 361 -6.74 -12.99 -19.38
CA THR A 361 -6.94 -13.02 -17.93
C THR A 361 -5.61 -13.24 -17.21
N ALA A 362 -5.08 -12.19 -16.61
CA ALA A 362 -3.88 -12.22 -15.79
C ALA A 362 -4.17 -12.86 -14.42
N THR A 363 -3.48 -13.97 -14.13
CA THR A 363 -3.60 -14.75 -12.90
C THR A 363 -2.33 -14.73 -12.04
N GLN A 364 -1.32 -13.96 -12.42
CA GLN A 364 -0.07 -13.82 -11.68
C GLN A 364 0.58 -12.44 -11.90
N PRO A 365 1.52 -12.03 -11.04
CA PRO A 365 2.25 -10.76 -11.20
C PRO A 365 3.24 -10.79 -12.37
N GLY A 366 3.54 -9.61 -12.90
CA GLY A 366 4.53 -9.37 -13.95
C GLY A 366 4.10 -8.28 -14.93
N VAL A 367 4.98 -7.97 -15.88
CA VAL A 367 4.70 -7.01 -16.96
C VAL A 367 3.95 -7.75 -18.06
N TYR A 368 2.67 -7.46 -18.21
CA TYR A 368 1.88 -7.93 -19.35
C TYR A 368 2.02 -6.95 -20.50
N SER A 369 2.12 -7.47 -21.72
CA SER A 369 2.00 -6.66 -22.93
C SER A 369 1.20 -7.38 -23.99
N VAL A 370 0.64 -6.61 -24.92
CA VAL A 370 -0.06 -7.13 -26.09
C VAL A 370 0.55 -6.53 -27.35
N GLN A 371 0.80 -7.39 -28.34
CA GLN A 371 1.05 -6.98 -29.72
C GLN A 371 -0.24 -7.15 -30.51
N VAL A 372 -0.59 -6.13 -31.29
CA VAL A 372 -1.77 -6.09 -32.15
C VAL A 372 -1.33 -5.84 -33.58
N LEU A 373 -1.45 -6.85 -34.44
CA LEU A 373 -1.09 -6.74 -35.84
C LEU A 373 -2.35 -6.48 -36.68
N ILE A 374 -2.33 -5.36 -37.42
CA ILE A 374 -3.40 -4.93 -38.30
C ILE A 374 -2.98 -5.21 -39.75
N PRO A 375 -3.80 -5.88 -40.58
CA PRO A 375 -3.46 -6.14 -41.98
C PRO A 375 -3.10 -4.87 -42.75
N GLY A 376 -2.03 -4.93 -43.53
CA GLY A 376 -1.49 -3.77 -44.25
C GLY A 376 -0.50 -2.92 -43.44
N ASN A 377 -0.39 -3.13 -42.13
CA ASN A 377 0.67 -2.53 -41.31
C ASN A 377 1.82 -3.54 -41.09
N SER A 378 3.06 -3.13 -41.40
CA SER A 378 4.28 -3.93 -41.14
C SER A 378 4.75 -3.86 -39.68
N CYS A 379 4.14 -2.99 -38.88
CA CYS A 379 4.43 -2.75 -37.47
C CYS A 379 3.22 -3.14 -36.60
N PRO A 380 3.36 -4.08 -35.65
CA PRO A 380 2.31 -4.33 -34.66
C PRO A 380 2.25 -3.18 -33.64
N GLY A 381 1.06 -2.67 -33.36
CA GLY A 381 0.83 -1.75 -32.26
C GLY A 381 1.03 -2.48 -30.93
N THR A 382 1.65 -1.84 -29.94
CA THR A 382 1.95 -2.48 -28.64
C THR A 382 1.46 -1.66 -27.46
N ALA A 383 1.10 -2.36 -26.37
CA ALA A 383 0.70 -1.77 -25.11
C ALA A 383 1.18 -2.62 -23.93
N THR A 384 1.48 -2.00 -22.79
CA THR A 384 2.03 -2.65 -21.59
C THR A 384 1.24 -2.27 -20.34
N VAL A 385 1.14 -3.19 -19.38
CA VAL A 385 0.64 -2.95 -18.02
C VAL A 385 1.43 -3.78 -17.02
N THR A 386 1.89 -3.16 -15.93
CA THR A 386 2.62 -3.87 -14.88
C THR A 386 1.65 -4.36 -13.81
N VAL A 387 1.61 -5.66 -13.55
CA VAL A 387 0.80 -6.24 -12.47
C VAL A 387 1.69 -6.53 -11.28
N VAL A 388 1.45 -5.83 -10.16
CA VAL A 388 2.17 -6.05 -8.90
C VAL A 388 1.33 -6.95 -7.99
N GLY A 389 1.96 -8.02 -7.50
CA GLY A 389 1.33 -8.99 -6.60
C GLY A 389 1.54 -8.67 -5.13
N GLY A 390 0.53 -8.98 -4.33
CA GLY A 390 0.59 -8.97 -2.87
C GLY A 390 -0.20 -10.14 -2.29
N THR A 391 0.09 -10.50 -1.05
CA THR A 391 -0.65 -11.50 -0.29
C THR A 391 -1.48 -10.82 0.79
N SER A 392 -2.77 -11.15 0.86
CA SER A 392 -3.62 -10.69 1.95
C SER A 392 -3.12 -11.23 3.30
N PRO A 393 -3.17 -10.43 4.38
CA PRO A 393 -2.83 -10.93 5.69
C PRO A 393 -3.79 -12.05 6.12
N THR A 394 -3.28 -13.00 6.89
CA THR A 394 -4.11 -13.96 7.62
C THR A 394 -4.83 -13.22 8.74
N VAL A 395 -6.16 -13.29 8.78
CA VAL A 395 -6.96 -12.63 9.81
C VAL A 395 -7.98 -13.58 10.41
N GLN A 396 -8.29 -13.39 11.69
CA GLN A 396 -9.37 -14.07 12.39
C GLN A 396 -10.10 -13.08 13.30
N ASN A 397 -11.38 -13.37 13.59
CA ASN A 397 -12.15 -12.59 14.54
C ASN A 397 -11.60 -12.79 15.97
N ALA A 398 -11.64 -11.74 16.77
CA ALA A 398 -11.12 -11.73 18.13
C ALA A 398 -12.13 -11.09 19.10
N VAL A 399 -11.84 -11.22 20.39
CA VAL A 399 -12.65 -10.68 21.48
C VAL A 399 -11.70 -10.03 22.47
N LEU A 400 -12.02 -8.81 22.91
CA LEU A 400 -11.22 -8.05 23.88
C LEU A 400 -12.08 -7.74 25.10
N THR A 401 -11.60 -8.14 26.27
CA THR A 401 -12.29 -7.94 27.55
C THR A 401 -11.69 -6.76 28.30
N ALA A 402 -12.53 -5.90 28.89
CA ALA A 402 -12.10 -4.81 29.78
C ALA A 402 -12.85 -4.88 31.12
N CYS A 403 -12.17 -4.48 32.21
CA CYS A 403 -12.77 -4.48 33.55
C CYS A 403 -13.93 -3.48 33.67
N TYR A 404 -14.84 -3.78 34.60
CA TYR A 404 -16.00 -2.93 34.85
C TYR A 404 -15.60 -1.55 35.39
N THR A 405 -16.13 -0.52 34.75
CA THR A 405 -16.19 0.87 35.24
C THR A 405 -17.64 1.35 35.22
N ALA A 406 -17.98 2.36 36.02
CA ALA A 406 -19.28 3.03 35.88
C ALA A 406 -19.36 3.75 34.53
N GLY A 407 -20.48 3.63 33.81
CA GLY A 407 -20.60 4.13 32.43
C GLY A 407 -19.92 3.21 31.41
N ASN A 408 -19.13 3.78 30.49
CA ASN A 408 -18.39 3.02 29.49
C ASN A 408 -17.07 2.46 30.06
N ALA A 409 -16.68 1.28 29.58
CA ALA A 409 -15.35 0.73 29.77
C ALA A 409 -14.37 1.25 28.71
N ILE A 410 -13.09 1.30 29.06
CA ILE A 410 -12.00 1.75 28.18
C ILE A 410 -11.25 0.53 27.64
N PHE A 411 -11.19 0.42 26.31
CA PHE A 411 -10.58 -0.69 25.59
C PHE A 411 -9.31 -0.22 24.87
N ASN A 412 -8.22 -0.98 25.05
CA ASN A 412 -6.98 -0.81 24.29
C ASN A 412 -7.03 -1.73 23.06
N LEU A 413 -7.65 -1.28 21.97
CA LEU A 413 -7.86 -2.10 20.76
C LEU A 413 -6.54 -2.69 20.19
N PRO A 414 -5.39 -1.98 20.20
CA PRO A 414 -4.07 -2.53 19.88
C PRO A 414 -3.67 -3.81 20.64
N SER A 415 -4.13 -4.05 21.87
CA SER A 415 -3.74 -5.28 22.59
C SER A 415 -4.32 -6.55 21.97
N ALA A 416 -5.35 -6.44 21.12
CA ALA A 416 -5.93 -7.57 20.39
C ALA A 416 -5.20 -7.92 19.08
N GLN A 417 -4.23 -7.13 18.62
CA GLN A 417 -3.60 -7.30 17.29
C GLN A 417 -3.02 -8.70 17.07
N ALA A 418 -2.27 -9.23 18.03
CA ALA A 418 -1.68 -10.57 17.95
C ALA A 418 -2.73 -11.70 17.93
N SER A 419 -3.93 -11.45 18.46
CA SER A 419 -5.07 -12.37 18.39
C SER A 419 -5.87 -12.25 17.09
N ILE A 420 -5.74 -11.12 16.37
CA ILE A 420 -6.42 -10.85 15.09
C ILE A 420 -5.57 -11.33 13.91
N SER A 421 -4.26 -11.09 13.93
CA SER A 421 -3.34 -11.51 12.85
C SER A 421 -1.92 -11.75 13.36
N THR A 422 -1.29 -12.80 12.82
CA THR A 422 0.12 -13.13 13.02
C THR A 422 0.99 -12.78 11.81
N THR A 423 0.43 -12.10 10.80
CA THR A 423 1.18 -11.72 9.57
C THR A 423 2.29 -10.72 9.91
N PRO A 424 3.59 -11.05 9.67
CA PRO A 424 4.68 -10.14 9.99
C PRO A 424 4.59 -8.82 9.22
N GLY A 425 4.82 -7.69 9.90
CA GLY A 425 4.76 -6.36 9.29
C GLY A 425 3.35 -5.85 8.95
N ALA A 426 2.29 -6.59 9.33
CA ALA A 426 0.93 -6.14 9.11
C ALA A 426 0.60 -4.87 9.94
N THR A 427 -0.21 -3.98 9.35
CA THR A 427 -0.71 -2.77 10.02
C THR A 427 -2.23 -2.83 10.20
N PHE A 428 -2.74 -2.17 11.23
CA PHE A 428 -4.13 -2.34 11.71
C PHE A 428 -4.83 -0.98 11.83
N ASP A 429 -5.93 -0.80 11.10
CA ASP A 429 -6.84 0.32 11.26
C ASP A 429 -8.14 -0.17 11.94
N TYR A 430 -8.78 0.67 12.76
CA TYR A 430 -9.99 0.32 13.52
C TYR A 430 -11.16 1.19 13.09
N TYR A 431 -12.34 0.60 12.93
CA TYR A 431 -13.56 1.26 12.45
C TYR A 431 -14.79 0.84 13.25
N VAL A 432 -15.76 1.75 13.39
CA VAL A 432 -17.08 1.43 13.98
C VAL A 432 -17.99 0.72 12.97
N ASN A 433 -17.79 0.95 11.67
CA ASN A 433 -18.63 0.43 10.59
C ASN A 433 -17.85 -0.51 9.67
N GLN A 434 -18.46 -1.63 9.28
CA GLN A 434 -17.89 -2.62 8.38
C GLN A 434 -17.64 -2.06 6.97
N ALA A 435 -18.53 -1.19 6.46
CA ALA A 435 -18.38 -0.58 5.14
C ALA A 435 -17.14 0.33 5.08
N ASP A 436 -16.88 1.11 6.13
CA ASP A 436 -15.68 1.94 6.23
C ASP A 436 -14.40 1.10 6.32
N ALA A 437 -14.44 -0.03 7.05
CA ALA A 437 -13.32 -0.97 7.14
C ALA A 437 -13.02 -1.68 5.81
N LEU A 438 -14.05 -2.02 5.04
CA LEU A 438 -13.91 -2.61 3.71
C LEU A 438 -13.38 -1.57 2.70
N ALA A 439 -13.90 -0.34 2.75
CA ALA A 439 -13.43 0.77 1.90
C ALA A 439 -12.01 1.24 2.25
N GLY A 440 -11.59 1.09 3.52
CA GLY A 440 -10.30 1.58 3.99
C GLY A 440 -10.18 3.09 4.00
N ASN A 441 -11.30 3.79 4.26
CA ASN A 441 -11.37 5.25 4.23
C ASN A 441 -10.82 5.88 5.52
N ALA A 442 -10.91 7.21 5.61
CA ALA A 442 -10.39 7.99 6.74
C ALA A 442 -11.27 7.96 8.01
N SER A 443 -12.41 7.26 8.02
CA SER A 443 -13.35 7.17 9.15
C SER A 443 -12.87 6.24 10.27
N THR A 444 -11.56 6.26 10.58
CA THR A 444 -10.96 5.41 11.61
C THR A 444 -11.28 5.91 13.02
N ILE A 445 -11.27 4.98 13.98
CA ILE A 445 -11.42 5.28 15.40
C ILE A 445 -10.20 6.09 15.87
N ALA A 446 -10.42 7.35 16.22
CA ALA A 446 -9.41 8.18 16.87
C ALA A 446 -9.10 7.65 18.29
N GLY A 447 -7.80 7.56 18.63
CA GLY A 447 -7.35 7.11 19.94
C GLY A 447 -7.65 5.63 20.29
N PRO A 448 -7.32 4.65 19.43
CA PRO A 448 -7.72 3.25 19.62
C PRO A 448 -7.13 2.57 20.87
N ALA A 449 -6.12 3.17 21.51
CA ALA A 449 -5.55 2.67 22.78
C ALA A 449 -6.43 2.97 24.02
N ALA A 450 -7.44 3.85 23.89
CA ALA A 450 -8.33 4.25 24.98
C ALA A 450 -9.79 4.39 24.50
N TYR A 451 -10.25 3.45 23.69
CA TYR A 451 -11.57 3.48 23.08
C TYR A 451 -12.69 3.25 24.12
N SER A 452 -13.62 4.20 24.23
CA SER A 452 -14.72 4.17 25.21
C SER A 452 -15.95 3.47 24.63
N SER A 453 -16.39 2.37 25.24
CA SER A 453 -17.54 1.59 24.80
C SER A 453 -18.36 1.03 25.98
N PRO A 454 -19.69 0.91 25.88
CA PRO A 454 -20.50 0.26 26.91
C PRO A 454 -20.22 -1.26 27.05
N GLY A 455 -19.55 -1.87 26.06
CA GLY A 455 -19.46 -3.32 25.90
C GLY A 455 -20.62 -3.90 25.09
N GLY A 456 -20.41 -5.08 24.50
CA GLY A 456 -21.33 -5.70 23.53
C GLY A 456 -21.24 -5.09 22.12
N GLN A 457 -20.24 -4.25 21.85
CA GLN A 457 -20.03 -3.60 20.55
C GLN A 457 -19.00 -4.35 19.70
N THR A 458 -19.30 -4.55 18.42
CA THR A 458 -18.31 -4.96 17.41
C THR A 458 -17.51 -3.76 16.92
N VAL A 459 -16.18 -3.88 16.88
CA VAL A 459 -15.28 -3.00 16.13
C VAL A 459 -14.73 -3.78 14.93
N TYR A 460 -14.63 -3.14 13.78
CA TYR A 460 -14.08 -3.76 12.56
C TYR A 460 -12.62 -3.37 12.40
N VAL A 461 -11.74 -4.35 12.27
CA VAL A 461 -10.29 -4.15 12.21
C VAL A 461 -9.78 -4.51 10.82
N ARG A 462 -9.34 -3.50 10.08
CA ARG A 462 -8.74 -3.67 8.75
C ARG A 462 -7.25 -3.95 8.91
N VAL A 463 -6.85 -5.17 8.65
CA VAL A 463 -5.45 -5.59 8.65
C VAL A 463 -4.90 -5.46 7.24
N LYS A 464 -3.75 -4.81 7.08
CA LYS A 464 -3.08 -4.53 5.80
C LYS A 464 -1.70 -5.18 5.75
N ASN A 465 -1.38 -5.83 4.63
CA ASN A 465 -0.04 -6.28 4.26
C ASN A 465 0.30 -5.70 2.87
N GLY A 466 1.16 -4.68 2.82
CA GLY A 466 1.31 -3.85 1.63
C GLY A 466 -0.02 -3.19 1.24
N PHE A 467 -0.44 -3.37 -0.02
CA PHE A 467 -1.73 -2.88 -0.52
C PHE A 467 -2.89 -3.88 -0.31
N CYS A 468 -2.62 -5.11 0.11
CA CYS A 468 -3.66 -6.13 0.35
C CYS A 468 -4.21 -6.04 1.77
N ALA A 469 -5.52 -6.21 1.93
CA ALA A 469 -6.17 -6.05 3.22
C ALA A 469 -7.32 -7.04 3.42
N LYS A 470 -7.57 -7.41 4.68
CA LYS A 470 -8.78 -8.11 5.12
C LYS A 470 -9.34 -7.46 6.38
N VAL A 471 -10.64 -7.63 6.61
CA VAL A 471 -11.33 -7.13 7.79
C VAL A 471 -11.61 -8.30 8.74
N ALA A 472 -11.33 -8.10 10.01
CA ALA A 472 -11.74 -8.97 11.11
C ALA A 472 -12.70 -8.24 12.05
N GLU A 473 -13.52 -9.00 12.77
CA GLU A 473 -14.39 -8.47 13.82
C GLU A 473 -13.70 -8.59 15.19
N LEU A 474 -13.72 -7.50 15.94
CA LEU A 474 -13.24 -7.41 17.33
C LEU A 474 -14.42 -7.13 18.25
N GLN A 475 -14.87 -8.14 18.98
CA GLN A 475 -15.98 -8.01 19.93
C GLN A 475 -15.48 -7.43 21.26
N LEU A 476 -16.09 -6.33 21.73
CA LEU A 476 -15.71 -5.67 22.97
C LEU A 476 -16.59 -6.17 24.13
N VAL A 477 -16.00 -6.87 25.09
CA VAL A 477 -16.69 -7.42 26.25
C VAL A 477 -16.38 -6.60 27.49
N LYS A 478 -17.41 -6.01 28.10
CA LYS A 478 -17.29 -5.37 29.42
C LYS A 478 -17.51 -6.42 30.50
N ALA A 479 -16.55 -6.58 31.40
CA ALA A 479 -16.64 -7.51 32.52
C ALA A 479 -17.78 -7.12 33.48
N ALA A 480 -18.25 -8.11 34.26
CA ALA A 480 -19.25 -7.88 35.30
C ALA A 480 -18.68 -7.06 36.47
N GLN A 481 -19.55 -6.33 37.17
CA GLN A 481 -19.17 -5.43 38.26
C GLN A 481 -18.57 -6.18 39.45
N ILE A 482 -17.46 -5.66 39.97
CA ILE A 482 -16.90 -6.01 41.27
C ILE A 482 -16.91 -4.75 42.13
N ALA A 483 -17.75 -4.71 43.16
CA ALA A 483 -17.87 -3.61 44.11
C ALA A 483 -17.96 -4.19 45.53
N PRO A 484 -16.83 -4.33 46.23
CA PRO A 484 -16.83 -4.79 47.61
C PRO A 484 -17.48 -3.74 48.52
N SER A 485 -18.26 -4.21 49.47
CA SER A 485 -18.94 -3.38 50.47
C SER A 485 -18.80 -4.05 51.83
N ILE A 486 -18.45 -3.30 52.87
CA ILE A 486 -18.24 -3.81 54.23
C ILE A 486 -19.11 -2.97 55.17
N LEU A 487 -19.95 -3.63 55.98
CA LEU A 487 -20.80 -2.97 56.96
C LEU A 487 -19.98 -2.45 58.15
N PRO A 488 -20.42 -1.36 58.82
CA PRO A 488 -19.78 -0.86 60.05
C PRO A 488 -19.71 -1.96 61.14
N PRO A 489 -18.52 -2.30 61.65
CA PRO A 489 -18.34 -3.39 62.60
C PRO A 489 -18.62 -2.94 64.04
N ALA A 490 -18.97 -3.91 64.90
CA ALA A 490 -19.09 -3.65 66.33
C ALA A 490 -17.72 -3.42 67.00
N VAL A 491 -17.71 -2.57 68.04
CA VAL A 491 -16.50 -2.27 68.82
C VAL A 491 -16.16 -3.47 69.73
N LEU A 492 -14.88 -3.86 69.76
CA LEU A 492 -14.38 -4.89 70.68
C LEU A 492 -14.26 -4.31 72.10
N THR A 493 -14.71 -5.01 73.15
CA THR A 493 -14.69 -4.47 74.54
C THR A 493 -14.11 -5.46 75.55
N CYS A 494 -13.88 -5.02 76.80
CA CYS A 494 -13.53 -5.90 77.92
C CYS A 494 -14.49 -7.10 78.08
N ALA A 495 -15.76 -6.99 77.65
CA ALA A 495 -16.77 -8.05 77.72
C ALA A 495 -16.99 -8.80 76.39
N SER A 496 -16.43 -8.32 75.27
CA SER A 496 -16.66 -8.84 73.91
C SER A 496 -15.37 -8.79 73.09
N SER A 497 -14.55 -9.83 73.20
CA SER A 497 -13.17 -9.90 72.68
C SER A 497 -13.03 -10.35 71.22
N GLN A 498 -14.13 -10.70 70.54
CA GLN A 498 -14.14 -11.05 69.12
C GLN A 498 -15.38 -10.46 68.43
N THR A 499 -15.27 -10.19 67.13
CA THR A 499 -16.39 -9.79 66.28
C THR A 499 -16.19 -10.31 64.85
N THR A 500 -17.27 -10.34 64.06
CA THR A 500 -17.25 -10.77 62.66
C THR A 500 -17.46 -9.54 61.77
N LEU A 501 -16.62 -9.37 60.75
CA LEU A 501 -16.88 -8.35 59.71
C LEU A 501 -17.95 -8.88 58.76
N ASP A 502 -18.80 -8.02 58.22
CA ASP A 502 -19.82 -8.42 57.24
C ASP A 502 -19.61 -7.68 55.92
N ALA A 503 -19.22 -8.42 54.89
CA ALA A 503 -19.12 -7.94 53.51
C ALA A 503 -20.14 -8.59 52.56
N SER A 504 -21.21 -9.21 53.09
CA SER A 504 -22.26 -9.90 52.31
C SER A 504 -22.98 -9.01 51.28
N ALA A 505 -22.98 -7.69 51.49
CA ALA A 505 -23.50 -6.70 50.56
C ALA A 505 -22.59 -6.41 49.35
N SER A 506 -21.44 -7.09 49.22
CA SER A 506 -20.52 -6.94 48.09
C SER A 506 -21.14 -7.46 46.79
N VAL A 507 -21.03 -6.70 45.69
CA VAL A 507 -21.43 -7.14 44.35
C VAL A 507 -20.23 -7.76 43.64
N TYR A 508 -20.36 -9.01 43.19
CA TYR A 508 -19.31 -9.73 42.46
C TYR A 508 -19.92 -10.88 41.63
N PRO A 509 -19.28 -11.30 40.53
CA PRO A 509 -19.72 -12.46 39.74
C PRO A 509 -19.28 -13.79 40.35
N ALA A 510 -19.94 -14.89 39.97
CA ALA A 510 -19.58 -16.24 40.41
C ALA A 510 -18.12 -16.59 40.08
N GLY A 511 -17.48 -17.38 40.94
CA GLY A 511 -16.07 -17.77 40.82
C GLY A 511 -15.06 -16.71 41.28
N SER A 512 -15.51 -15.57 41.83
CA SER A 512 -14.60 -14.57 42.40
C SER A 512 -13.89 -15.09 43.66
N VAL A 513 -12.64 -14.69 43.85
CA VAL A 513 -11.81 -15.02 45.01
C VAL A 513 -11.80 -13.84 45.99
N PHE A 514 -11.90 -14.14 47.28
CA PHE A 514 -11.84 -13.15 48.36
C PHE A 514 -10.50 -13.25 49.08
N SER A 515 -9.91 -12.12 49.46
CA SER A 515 -8.70 -12.05 50.26
C SER A 515 -8.78 -10.86 51.22
N TRP A 516 -8.66 -11.13 52.52
CA TRP A 516 -8.55 -10.12 53.56
C TRP A 516 -7.11 -9.94 54.02
N THR A 517 -6.65 -8.70 54.03
CA THR A 517 -5.40 -8.29 54.67
C THR A 517 -5.71 -7.30 55.81
N THR A 518 -4.78 -7.13 56.75
CA THR A 518 -4.95 -6.17 57.85
C THR A 518 -3.65 -5.43 58.16
N THR A 519 -3.81 -4.18 58.58
CA THR A 519 -2.74 -3.35 59.14
C THR A 519 -3.12 -3.00 60.58
N GLY A 520 -2.35 -3.50 61.55
CA GLY A 520 -2.56 -3.30 62.98
C GLY A 520 -3.55 -4.26 63.65
N GLY A 521 -4.40 -4.96 62.88
CA GLY A 521 -5.37 -5.93 63.40
C GLY A 521 -4.91 -7.39 63.30
N ASN A 522 -5.83 -8.33 63.58
CA ASN A 522 -5.61 -9.76 63.48
C ASN A 522 -6.88 -10.49 62.99
N ILE A 523 -6.72 -11.41 62.04
CA ILE A 523 -7.80 -12.24 61.50
C ILE A 523 -7.69 -13.64 62.12
N VAL A 524 -8.74 -14.07 62.81
CA VAL A 524 -8.79 -15.38 63.50
C VAL A 524 -9.15 -16.50 62.53
N SER A 525 -10.12 -16.25 61.65
CA SER A 525 -10.59 -17.22 60.63
C SER A 525 -11.36 -16.52 59.51
N GLY A 526 -11.59 -17.22 58.40
CA GLY A 526 -12.41 -16.70 57.29
C GLY A 526 -11.74 -15.64 56.42
N ALA A 527 -10.40 -15.57 56.39
CA ALA A 527 -9.64 -14.57 55.59
C ALA A 527 -9.90 -14.64 54.06
N ASN A 528 -10.59 -15.67 53.58
CA ASN A 528 -11.02 -15.87 52.20
C ASN A 528 -12.55 -16.00 52.04
N THR A 529 -13.33 -15.48 53.00
CA THR A 529 -14.80 -15.41 52.93
C THR A 529 -15.27 -13.96 53.04
N LEU A 530 -16.58 -13.69 52.85
CA LEU A 530 -17.15 -12.36 53.08
C LEU A 530 -17.37 -12.04 54.56
N THR A 531 -17.13 -13.00 55.47
CA THR A 531 -17.41 -12.85 56.90
C THR A 531 -16.24 -13.34 57.76
N PRO A 532 -15.07 -12.68 57.74
CA PRO A 532 -13.93 -13.05 58.57
C PRO A 532 -14.20 -12.72 60.05
N VAL A 533 -13.69 -13.57 60.94
CA VAL A 533 -13.71 -13.33 62.39
C VAL A 533 -12.41 -12.68 62.81
N ILE A 534 -12.51 -11.65 63.65
CA ILE A 534 -11.39 -10.81 64.10
C ILE A 534 -11.41 -10.64 65.63
N ASN A 535 -10.25 -10.37 66.22
CA ASN A 535 -10.10 -10.23 67.67
C ASN A 535 -9.15 -9.10 68.10
N ALA A 536 -8.78 -8.21 67.18
CA ALA A 536 -7.95 -7.04 67.47
C ALA A 536 -8.47 -5.81 66.70
N PRO A 537 -8.34 -4.59 67.27
CA PRO A 537 -8.59 -3.36 66.53
C PRO A 537 -7.55 -3.18 65.42
N GLY A 538 -7.91 -2.52 64.32
CA GLY A 538 -7.04 -2.34 63.17
C GLY A 538 -7.81 -2.00 61.90
N THR A 539 -7.10 -1.76 60.80
CA THR A 539 -7.72 -1.61 59.48
C THR A 539 -7.70 -2.94 58.75
N TYR A 540 -8.84 -3.34 58.19
CA TYR A 540 -9.03 -4.59 57.45
C TYR A 540 -9.43 -4.25 56.01
N THR A 541 -8.74 -4.84 55.04
CA THR A 541 -8.90 -4.57 53.62
C THR A 541 -9.36 -5.84 52.91
N LEU A 542 -10.55 -5.81 52.32
CA LEU A 542 -11.07 -6.84 51.45
C LEU A 542 -10.66 -6.55 50.01
N THR A 543 -9.97 -7.50 49.39
CA THR A 543 -9.80 -7.56 47.93
C THR A 543 -10.68 -8.69 47.37
N ILE A 544 -11.53 -8.37 46.40
CA ILE A 544 -12.27 -9.35 45.59
C ILE A 544 -11.66 -9.34 44.20
N SER A 545 -11.31 -10.52 43.65
CA SER A 545 -10.77 -10.65 42.30
C SER A 545 -11.49 -11.70 41.46
N ASN A 546 -11.56 -11.49 40.15
CA ASN A 546 -12.02 -12.51 39.20
C ASN A 546 -11.29 -12.37 37.86
N THR A 547 -11.08 -13.48 37.17
CA THR A 547 -10.34 -13.56 35.91
C THR A 547 -11.31 -13.81 34.76
N PHE A 548 -11.57 -12.78 33.97
CA PHE A 548 -12.51 -12.87 32.86
C PHE A 548 -11.84 -13.41 31.59
N GLN A 549 -12.58 -14.25 30.87
CA GLN A 549 -12.21 -14.76 29.56
C GLN A 549 -13.07 -14.13 28.47
N PRO A 550 -12.53 -13.95 27.25
CA PRO A 550 -11.16 -14.27 26.83
C PRO A 550 -10.14 -13.19 27.21
N GLY A 551 -8.86 -13.60 27.30
CA GLY A 551 -7.71 -12.72 27.57
C GLY A 551 -7.17 -12.79 29.00
N SER A 552 -7.73 -13.63 29.88
CA SER A 552 -7.31 -13.78 31.29
C SER A 552 -7.19 -12.45 32.05
N VAL A 553 -8.13 -11.54 31.82
CA VAL A 553 -8.12 -10.21 32.43
C VAL A 553 -8.55 -10.30 33.89
N VAL A 554 -7.60 -10.07 34.80
CA VAL A 554 -7.86 -10.06 36.24
C VAL A 554 -8.42 -8.69 36.64
N CYS A 555 -9.69 -8.65 37.04
CA CYS A 555 -10.31 -7.47 37.60
C CYS A 555 -10.39 -7.59 39.12
N THR A 556 -10.05 -6.52 39.83
CA THR A 556 -10.10 -6.46 41.29
C THR A 556 -10.96 -5.30 41.76
N GLY A 557 -11.66 -5.51 42.88
CA GLY A 557 -12.26 -4.45 43.67
C GLY A 557 -11.68 -4.49 45.08
N VAL A 558 -11.52 -3.33 45.71
CA VAL A 558 -10.97 -3.21 47.07
C VAL A 558 -11.90 -2.35 47.93
N ALA A 559 -12.16 -2.79 49.16
CA ALA A 559 -12.77 -1.97 50.22
C ALA A 559 -11.97 -2.12 51.52
N ASN A 560 -12.01 -1.11 52.38
CA ASN A 560 -11.39 -1.13 53.69
C ASN A 560 -12.40 -0.76 54.78
N VAL A 561 -12.16 -1.25 55.99
CA VAL A 561 -12.92 -0.92 57.19
C VAL A 561 -11.98 -0.82 58.38
N THR A 562 -12.21 0.14 59.27
CA THR A 562 -11.45 0.26 60.53
C THR A 562 -12.28 -0.24 61.69
N VAL A 563 -11.72 -1.17 62.45
CA VAL A 563 -12.32 -1.72 63.67
C VAL A 563 -11.63 -1.10 64.87
N THR A 564 -12.41 -0.53 65.77
CA THR A 564 -11.94 0.03 67.03
C THR A 564 -12.18 -0.94 68.19
N GLY A 565 -11.41 -0.78 69.26
CA GLY A 565 -11.56 -1.54 70.49
C GLY A 565 -11.54 -0.60 71.69
N ASP A 566 -12.51 -0.79 72.59
CA ASP A 566 -12.62 -0.20 73.92
C ASP A 566 -12.45 -1.31 74.97
N SER A 567 -11.25 -1.90 74.96
CA SER A 567 -10.76 -2.85 75.97
C SER A 567 -9.83 -2.19 76.99
N ALA A 568 -9.78 -0.86 77.01
CA ALA A 568 -8.94 -0.11 77.93
C ALA A 568 -9.53 -0.19 79.34
N PRO A 569 -8.75 -0.67 80.35
CA PRO A 569 -9.11 -0.42 81.73
C PRO A 569 -9.24 1.08 81.97
N PRO A 570 -10.13 1.54 82.88
CA PRO A 570 -10.17 2.93 83.30
C PRO A 570 -8.76 3.34 83.74
N VAL A 571 -8.17 4.31 83.04
CA VAL A 571 -6.86 4.83 83.39
C VAL A 571 -7.05 5.67 84.64
N THR A 572 -6.88 5.04 85.80
CA THR A 572 -6.88 5.78 87.06
C THR A 572 -5.72 6.76 87.01
N GLY A 573 -6.04 8.04 87.00
CA GLY A 573 -5.06 9.10 87.19
C GLY A 573 -5.06 9.46 88.66
N LEU A 574 -3.90 9.42 89.30
CA LEU A 574 -3.70 10.12 90.56
C LEU A 574 -2.78 11.29 90.25
N THR A 575 -3.26 12.50 90.51
CA THR A 575 -2.54 13.76 90.31
C THR A 575 -2.27 14.41 91.65
N ALA A 576 -1.32 15.33 91.70
CA ALA A 576 -1.01 16.10 92.89
C ALA A 576 -0.62 17.51 92.49
N THR A 577 -0.90 18.53 93.31
CA THR A 577 -0.56 19.93 92.98
C THR A 577 0.96 20.16 92.84
N LYS A 578 1.80 19.29 93.45
CA LYS A 578 3.26 19.18 93.28
C LYS A 578 3.75 17.75 93.62
N ILE A 579 4.28 17.00 92.65
CA ILE A 579 4.79 15.62 92.88
C ILE A 579 6.26 15.54 93.31
N GLN A 580 6.99 16.64 93.17
CA GLN A 580 8.39 16.80 93.52
C GLN A 580 8.49 18.13 94.26
N ILE A 581 8.98 18.09 95.50
CA ILE A 581 9.11 19.27 96.35
C ILE A 581 10.54 19.36 96.89
N CYS A 582 11.14 20.56 96.91
CA CYS A 582 12.29 20.78 97.79
C CYS A 582 11.76 20.79 99.24
N ASN A 583 12.53 20.29 100.20
CA ASN A 583 12.08 20.02 101.58
C ASN A 583 11.36 21.22 102.25
N GLY A 584 10.05 21.08 102.54
CA GLY A 584 9.25 22.06 103.27
C GLY A 584 7.86 22.42 102.71
N GLU A 585 7.44 21.89 101.54
CA GLU A 585 6.15 22.26 100.90
C GLU A 585 4.99 21.28 101.17
N SER A 586 3.75 21.72 100.91
CA SER A 586 2.51 20.91 101.03
C SER A 586 1.84 20.65 99.67
N VAL A 587 1.03 19.59 99.57
CA VAL A 587 0.42 19.16 98.29
C VAL A 587 -0.99 18.57 98.45
N THR A 588 -1.88 18.88 97.49
CA THR A 588 -3.22 18.27 97.36
C THR A 588 -3.22 17.21 96.26
N LEU A 589 -3.70 16.01 96.56
CA LEU A 589 -3.87 14.88 95.65
C LEU A 589 -5.30 14.85 95.07
N THR A 590 -5.44 14.52 93.78
CA THR A 590 -6.73 14.39 93.08
C THR A 590 -6.73 13.15 92.19
N ALA A 591 -7.65 12.22 92.44
CA ALA A 591 -7.90 11.03 91.63
C ALA A 591 -8.88 11.31 90.47
N SER A 592 -8.74 10.57 89.39
CA SER A 592 -9.52 10.70 88.15
C SER A 592 -9.56 9.37 87.37
N GLY A 593 -10.43 9.26 86.37
CA GLY A 593 -10.46 8.11 85.44
C GLY A 593 -11.49 7.01 85.74
N GLY A 594 -12.29 7.13 86.80
CA GLY A 594 -13.40 6.21 87.07
C GLY A 594 -14.63 6.86 87.70
N VAL A 595 -15.66 6.06 87.92
CA VAL A 595 -16.95 6.49 88.51
C VAL A 595 -16.91 6.43 90.04
N THR A 596 -16.07 5.56 90.61
CA THR A 596 -15.77 5.42 92.05
C THR A 596 -14.29 5.11 92.27
N TYR A 597 -13.77 5.44 93.46
CA TYR A 597 -12.33 5.38 93.79
C TYR A 597 -12.07 4.69 95.14
N ASN A 598 -11.02 3.88 95.22
CA ASN A 598 -10.59 3.19 96.44
C ASN A 598 -9.13 3.56 96.79
N TRP A 599 -8.92 4.27 97.91
CA TRP A 599 -7.60 4.69 98.39
C TRP A 599 -7.01 3.68 99.38
N ALA A 600 -5.70 3.40 99.28
CA ALA A 600 -5.08 2.31 100.05
C ALA A 600 -4.70 2.67 101.50
N THR A 601 -4.37 3.95 101.76
CA THR A 601 -3.82 4.42 103.05
C THR A 601 -4.45 5.71 103.57
N LEU A 602 -5.47 6.23 102.86
CA LEU A 602 -6.20 7.45 103.20
C LEU A 602 -7.72 7.15 103.26
N PRO A 603 -8.48 7.72 104.21
CA PRO A 603 -9.91 7.42 104.34
C PRO A 603 -10.76 8.15 103.28
N GLY A 604 -11.70 7.42 102.67
CA GLY A 604 -12.74 7.96 101.78
C GLY A 604 -12.81 7.31 100.39
N THR A 605 -13.92 7.54 99.67
CA THR A 605 -14.15 7.10 98.28
C THR A 605 -14.30 8.26 97.29
N GLY A 606 -14.16 9.49 97.77
CA GLY A 606 -14.13 10.70 96.96
C GLY A 606 -12.80 10.86 96.21
N ASN A 607 -12.74 11.86 95.32
CA ASN A 607 -11.66 12.01 94.36
C ASN A 607 -10.54 12.99 94.78
N THR A 608 -10.47 13.48 96.03
CA THR A 608 -9.44 14.46 96.47
C THR A 608 -8.96 14.24 97.91
N GLN A 609 -7.68 14.52 98.21
CA GLN A 609 -7.02 14.42 99.53
C GLN A 609 -5.90 15.48 99.67
N THR A 610 -5.39 15.82 100.88
CA THR A 610 -4.27 16.79 101.05
C THR A 610 -3.22 16.29 102.06
N VAL A 611 -1.93 16.45 101.75
CA VAL A 611 -0.79 15.82 102.47
C VAL A 611 0.47 16.72 102.51
N THR A 612 1.36 16.49 103.49
CA THR A 612 2.57 17.33 103.73
C THR A 612 3.81 16.49 104.11
N PRO A 613 4.41 15.73 103.18
CA PRO A 613 5.48 14.79 103.49
C PRO A 613 6.87 15.44 103.57
N THR A 614 7.63 15.14 104.64
CA THR A 614 9.01 15.62 104.85
C THR A 614 10.09 14.65 104.34
N ALA A 615 9.69 13.49 103.84
CA ALA A 615 10.52 12.53 103.14
C ALA A 615 9.69 11.90 102.01
N THR A 616 10.34 11.35 100.99
CA THR A 616 9.69 10.75 99.82
C THR A 616 8.63 9.72 100.22
N THR A 617 7.36 10.00 99.91
CA THR A 617 6.18 9.23 100.41
C THR A 617 5.21 8.90 99.27
N THR A 618 4.78 7.64 99.18
CA THR A 618 3.85 7.16 98.14
C THR A 618 2.42 6.97 98.64
N TYR A 619 1.45 7.47 97.87
CA TYR A 619 0.00 7.28 98.07
C TYR A 619 -0.59 6.51 96.89
N THR A 620 -1.66 5.74 97.10
CA THR A 620 -2.19 4.77 96.11
C THR A 620 -3.72 4.79 96.04
N VAL A 621 -4.29 4.75 94.82
CA VAL A 621 -5.74 4.67 94.55
C VAL A 621 -6.07 3.79 93.33
N THR A 622 -7.21 3.10 93.32
CA THR A 622 -7.77 2.42 92.13
C THR A 622 -9.13 3.00 91.73
N ALA A 623 -9.53 2.87 90.47
CA ALA A 623 -10.84 3.31 89.98
C ALA A 623 -11.54 2.30 89.06
N VAL A 624 -12.86 2.45 88.95
CA VAL A 624 -13.76 1.54 88.20
C VAL A 624 -14.45 2.29 87.05
N GLY A 625 -14.44 1.72 85.84
CA GLY A 625 -14.83 2.39 84.60
C GLY A 625 -16.24 2.03 84.12
N ALA A 626 -16.80 2.87 83.24
CA ALA A 626 -18.14 2.67 82.67
C ALA A 626 -18.24 1.43 81.74
N ASN A 627 -17.12 0.99 81.17
CA ASN A 627 -17.00 -0.23 80.35
C ASN A 627 -16.83 -1.52 81.20
N GLY A 628 -17.02 -1.44 82.52
CA GLY A 628 -16.99 -2.58 83.45
C GLY A 628 -15.59 -3.08 83.85
N CYS A 629 -14.53 -2.56 83.22
CA CYS A 629 -13.17 -2.88 83.61
C CYS A 629 -12.76 -2.10 84.89
N VAL A 630 -11.94 -2.73 85.74
CA VAL A 630 -11.26 -2.09 86.89
C VAL A 630 -9.85 -1.71 86.46
N SER A 631 -9.30 -0.60 86.96
CA SER A 631 -7.92 -0.21 86.68
C SER A 631 -6.95 -1.28 87.17
N GLN A 632 -6.32 -2.02 86.24
CA GLN A 632 -5.44 -3.13 86.60
C GLN A 632 -4.18 -2.66 87.35
N ASN A 633 -3.76 -1.42 87.10
CA ASN A 633 -2.72 -0.76 87.87
C ASN A 633 -3.36 0.27 88.81
N PRO A 634 -3.19 0.15 90.13
CA PRO A 634 -3.42 1.24 91.06
C PRO A 634 -2.58 2.46 90.67
N ALA A 635 -3.21 3.62 90.59
CA ALA A 635 -2.50 4.87 90.43
C ALA A 635 -1.78 5.21 91.72
N THR A 636 -0.46 5.10 91.70
CA THR A 636 0.40 5.56 92.78
C THR A 636 0.90 6.96 92.46
N ILE A 637 1.06 7.79 93.49
CA ILE A 637 1.76 9.06 93.39
C ILE A 637 2.76 9.13 94.54
N THR A 638 4.04 9.15 94.17
CA THR A 638 5.11 9.41 95.12
C THR A 638 5.35 10.91 95.13
N ILE A 639 5.18 11.53 96.30
CA ILE A 639 5.63 12.89 96.54
C ILE A 639 7.08 12.79 96.99
N GLU A 640 8.02 13.05 96.08
CA GLU A 640 9.45 12.98 96.37
C GLU A 640 9.98 14.28 96.95
N VAL A 641 10.91 14.16 97.91
CA VAL A 641 11.51 15.31 98.63
C VAL A 641 13.00 15.40 98.28
N SER A 642 13.38 16.45 97.55
CA SER A 642 14.70 16.53 96.89
C SER A 642 15.72 17.41 97.62
N GLN A 643 17.01 17.14 97.38
CA GLN A 643 18.17 17.89 97.91
C GLN A 643 18.89 18.64 96.76
N PRO A 644 19.50 19.82 97.01
CA PRO A 644 20.14 20.66 95.97
C PRO A 644 21.48 20.10 95.43
N ILE A 645 21.88 20.53 94.21
CA ILE A 645 23.09 20.05 93.49
C ILE A 645 23.88 21.17 92.80
N THR A 646 25.00 20.83 92.16
CA THR A 646 25.89 21.74 91.39
C THR A 646 25.92 21.38 89.89
N VAL A 647 25.98 22.40 89.02
CA VAL A 647 25.97 22.27 87.53
C VAL A 647 26.95 23.25 86.85
N GLN A 648 27.36 22.97 85.61
CA GLN A 648 28.28 23.79 84.80
C GLN A 648 27.94 23.76 83.28
N ASN A 649 28.58 24.63 82.48
CA ASN A 649 28.40 24.72 81.02
C ASN A 649 29.17 23.62 80.25
N ALA A 650 28.77 23.34 78.99
CA ALA A 650 29.30 22.25 78.16
C ALA A 650 29.48 22.61 76.66
N VAL A 651 30.22 21.78 75.90
CA VAL A 651 30.50 22.00 74.46
C VAL A 651 30.53 20.69 73.66
N LEU A 652 29.89 20.68 72.48
CA LEU A 652 29.94 19.57 71.51
C LEU A 652 30.54 20.01 70.16
N HIS A 653 31.41 19.17 69.62
CA HIS A 653 32.10 19.36 68.34
C HIS A 653 31.69 18.28 67.33
N LYS A 654 31.52 18.61 66.05
CA LYS A 654 31.26 17.62 64.98
C LYS A 654 31.80 18.07 63.61
N CYS A 655 32.20 17.12 62.77
CA CYS A 655 32.58 17.37 61.37
C CYS A 655 31.43 17.99 60.57
N TYR A 656 31.75 18.90 59.64
CA TYR A 656 30.79 19.47 58.69
C TYR A 656 30.15 18.38 57.84
N ALA A 657 28.85 18.47 57.62
CA ALA A 657 28.13 17.70 56.62
C ALA A 657 26.89 18.48 56.17
N PRO A 658 26.48 18.42 54.90
CA PRO A 658 25.15 18.90 54.50
C PRO A 658 24.06 18.18 55.32
N GLY A 659 23.22 18.94 56.03
CA GLY A 659 22.19 18.38 56.92
C GLY A 659 22.70 17.88 58.29
N LEU A 660 23.84 18.38 58.78
CA LEU A 660 24.43 17.99 60.06
C LEU A 660 23.47 18.09 61.27
N THR A 661 23.34 17.00 62.02
CA THR A 661 22.65 16.97 63.32
C THR A 661 23.59 16.70 64.50
N TYR A 662 23.20 17.15 65.70
CA TYR A 662 23.88 16.91 66.98
C TYR A 662 23.00 16.07 67.90
N ASP A 663 23.63 15.16 68.65
CA ASP A 663 23.02 14.56 69.83
C ASP A 663 23.41 15.36 71.06
N LEU A 664 22.51 16.25 71.49
CA LEU A 664 22.68 17.13 72.64
C LEU A 664 22.83 16.36 73.96
N THR A 665 22.34 15.11 74.03
CA THR A 665 22.41 14.28 75.25
C THR A 665 23.83 13.83 75.58
N THR A 666 24.71 13.77 74.57
CA THR A 666 26.14 13.46 74.77
C THR A 666 26.89 14.50 75.61
N ALA A 667 26.33 15.70 75.81
CA ALA A 667 26.91 16.74 76.66
C ALA A 667 26.61 16.58 78.16
N GLN A 668 25.66 15.71 78.56
CA GLN A 668 25.14 15.65 79.94
C GLN A 668 26.25 15.39 80.99
N SER A 669 27.20 14.52 80.67
CA SER A 669 28.34 14.20 81.54
C SER A 669 29.35 15.35 81.70
N GLN A 670 29.32 16.35 80.81
CA GLN A 670 30.09 17.59 80.97
C GLN A 670 29.35 18.60 81.88
N ILE A 671 28.01 18.53 81.96
CA ILE A 671 27.18 19.51 82.67
C ILE A 671 27.15 19.26 84.19
N THR A 672 27.13 17.99 84.63
CA THR A 672 27.27 17.64 86.05
C THR A 672 27.72 16.18 86.21
N SER A 673 28.43 15.91 87.31
CA SER A 673 28.82 14.56 87.74
C SER A 673 27.84 13.91 88.72
N ALA A 674 26.76 14.61 89.08
CA ALA A 674 25.71 14.08 89.95
C ALA A 674 24.93 12.95 89.25
N GLY A 675 25.26 11.69 89.57
CA GLY A 675 24.63 10.51 89.00
C GLY A 675 23.32 10.12 89.68
N GLY A 676 22.26 9.95 88.90
CA GLY A 676 20.93 9.52 89.35
C GLY A 676 20.00 10.68 89.75
N GLY A 677 18.74 10.63 89.31
CA GLY A 677 17.70 11.63 89.64
C GLY A 677 17.73 12.94 88.85
N VAL A 678 18.83 13.23 88.13
CA VAL A 678 18.98 14.46 87.33
C VAL A 678 18.34 14.30 85.94
N THR A 679 17.56 15.28 85.52
CA THR A 679 16.95 15.38 84.18
C THR A 679 17.42 16.64 83.46
N PHE A 680 17.53 16.57 82.13
CA PHE A 680 18.02 17.63 81.26
C PHE A 680 16.99 17.94 80.17
N THR A 681 16.65 19.20 79.97
CA THR A 681 15.74 19.67 78.92
C THR A 681 16.39 20.83 78.16
N TYR A 682 16.37 20.78 76.83
CA TYR A 682 17.17 21.65 75.96
C TYR A 682 16.28 22.70 75.30
N TYR A 683 16.73 23.94 75.20
CA TYR A 683 15.98 25.08 74.66
C TYR A 683 16.88 25.97 73.81
N VAL A 684 16.31 26.61 72.79
CA VAL A 684 17.04 27.59 71.97
C VAL A 684 17.18 28.94 72.68
N LEU A 685 16.22 29.30 73.55
CA LEU A 685 16.21 30.58 74.28
C LEU A 685 16.38 30.35 75.79
N GLN A 686 17.17 31.21 76.43
CA GLN A 686 17.44 31.16 77.87
C GLN A 686 16.16 31.39 78.70
N ALA A 687 15.27 32.27 78.24
CA ALA A 687 14.00 32.57 78.91
C ALA A 687 13.06 31.35 78.94
N ASP A 688 13.01 30.56 77.85
CA ASP A 688 12.22 29.32 77.81
C ASP A 688 12.82 28.25 78.74
N ALA A 689 14.15 28.15 78.81
CA ALA A 689 14.82 27.25 79.75
C ALA A 689 14.56 27.63 81.21
N GLN A 690 14.54 28.93 81.54
CA GLN A 690 14.22 29.41 82.89
C GLN A 690 12.73 29.20 83.24
N ALA A 691 11.84 29.36 82.27
CA ALA A 691 10.40 29.11 82.44
C ALA A 691 10.04 27.61 82.49
N GLY A 692 10.88 26.74 81.92
CA GLY A 692 10.63 25.30 81.82
C GLY A 692 9.38 24.95 81.00
N ASN A 693 9.10 25.75 79.96
CA ASN A 693 7.86 25.69 79.19
C ASN A 693 7.92 24.64 78.05
N ALA A 694 6.88 24.60 77.21
CA ALA A 694 6.78 23.63 76.11
C ALA A 694 7.69 23.91 74.90
N ASN A 695 8.42 25.03 74.85
CA ASN A 695 9.28 25.43 73.72
C ASN A 695 10.65 24.72 73.73
N PHE A 696 10.73 23.51 74.31
CA PHE A 696 11.95 22.71 74.33
C PHE A 696 12.22 22.05 72.97
N ILE A 697 13.47 21.70 72.73
CA ILE A 697 13.92 20.97 71.55
C ILE A 697 13.42 19.53 71.67
N ALA A 698 12.36 19.21 70.92
CA ALA A 698 11.65 17.93 71.03
C ALA A 698 12.49 16.70 70.64
N THR A 699 13.49 16.86 69.76
CA THR A 699 14.36 15.78 69.29
C THR A 699 15.84 16.07 69.60
N PRO A 700 16.25 16.06 70.88
CA PRO A 700 17.60 16.47 71.28
C PRO A 700 18.69 15.51 70.80
N THR A 701 18.36 14.28 70.41
CA THR A 701 19.31 13.29 69.88
C THR A 701 19.69 13.50 68.41
N SER A 702 18.99 14.38 67.68
CA SER A 702 19.27 14.68 66.27
C SER A 702 18.87 16.12 65.92
N TYR A 703 19.37 17.08 66.69
CA TYR A 703 19.09 18.51 66.50
C TYR A 703 19.94 19.11 65.37
N ALA A 704 19.32 19.76 64.38
CA ALA A 704 20.01 20.42 63.27
C ALA A 704 20.13 21.95 63.51
N PRO A 705 21.26 22.47 64.03
CA PRO A 705 21.46 23.91 64.15
C PRO A 705 21.80 24.52 62.77
N PRO A 706 21.31 25.72 62.43
CA PRO A 706 21.60 26.36 61.14
C PRO A 706 23.09 26.75 60.99
N ALA A 707 23.75 27.09 62.10
CA ALA A 707 25.17 27.46 62.19
C ALA A 707 25.75 26.97 63.53
N ASN A 708 26.93 27.45 63.93
CA ASN A 708 27.35 27.33 65.33
C ASN A 708 26.32 28.02 66.23
N GLN A 709 25.90 27.37 67.32
CA GLN A 709 24.76 27.82 68.11
C GLN A 709 24.92 27.46 69.59
N THR A 710 24.51 28.37 70.48
CA THR A 710 24.35 28.09 71.91
C THR A 710 22.93 27.61 72.20
N ILE A 711 22.82 26.54 72.97
CA ILE A 711 21.58 25.94 73.48
C ILE A 711 21.59 26.08 75.01
N TYR A 712 20.44 26.29 75.61
CA TYR A 712 20.27 26.41 77.06
C TYR A 712 19.70 25.11 77.62
N VAL A 713 20.33 24.57 78.66
CA VAL A 713 19.93 23.29 79.26
C VAL A 713 19.37 23.55 80.66
N LEU A 714 18.08 23.30 80.83
CA LEU A 714 17.42 23.23 82.13
C LEU A 714 17.76 21.88 82.77
N VAL A 715 18.45 21.93 83.90
CA VAL A 715 18.85 20.78 84.71
C VAL A 715 17.98 20.73 85.96
N LYS A 716 17.24 19.65 86.18
CA LYS A 716 16.41 19.45 87.38
C LYS A 716 16.90 18.23 88.15
N ASN A 717 17.11 18.37 89.46
CA ASN A 717 17.31 17.25 90.37
C ASN A 717 16.08 17.14 91.27
N GLY A 718 15.12 16.30 90.87
CA GLY A 718 13.78 16.29 91.44
C GLY A 718 13.12 17.68 91.43
N GLY A 719 12.73 18.18 92.60
CA GLY A 719 12.05 19.46 92.78
C GLY A 719 12.89 20.72 92.56
N CYS A 720 14.22 20.64 92.51
CA CYS A 720 15.11 21.81 92.48
C CYS A 720 15.79 21.96 91.09
N HIS A 721 15.88 23.19 90.55
CA HIS A 721 16.23 23.43 89.13
C HIS A 721 17.32 24.50 88.86
N TYR A 722 18.07 24.33 87.78
CA TYR A 722 19.19 25.19 87.34
C TYR A 722 19.23 25.31 85.80
N VAL A 723 19.84 26.36 85.25
CA VAL A 723 20.01 26.53 83.78
C VAL A 723 21.47 26.77 83.44
N VAL A 724 22.01 26.05 82.45
CA VAL A 724 23.40 26.16 81.95
C VAL A 724 23.43 26.35 80.43
N GLU A 725 24.60 26.70 79.88
CA GLU A 725 24.82 26.85 78.44
C GLU A 725 25.54 25.63 77.83
N LEU A 726 25.11 25.24 76.63
CA LEU A 726 25.70 24.18 75.80
C LEU A 726 26.02 24.75 74.42
N GLN A 727 27.31 24.83 74.04
CA GLN A 727 27.71 25.30 72.71
C GLN A 727 27.84 24.16 71.69
N LEU A 728 27.29 24.36 70.49
CA LEU A 728 27.39 23.46 69.35
C LEU A 728 28.31 24.08 68.29
N LEU A 729 29.44 23.43 68.03
CA LEU A 729 30.47 23.91 67.12
C LEU A 729 30.70 22.89 65.99
N ARG A 730 30.65 23.34 64.73
CA ARG A 730 31.00 22.53 63.56
C ARG A 730 32.35 22.92 62.99
N THR A 731 33.04 21.97 62.34
CA THR A 731 34.27 22.26 61.59
C THR A 731 34.00 23.19 60.41
N ALA A 732 35.07 23.76 59.83
CA ALA A 732 34.94 24.55 58.61
C ALA A 732 34.28 23.75 57.47
N GLU A 733 33.53 24.46 56.63
CA GLU A 733 32.83 23.89 55.47
C GLU A 733 33.82 23.22 54.50
N THR A 734 33.47 22.01 54.06
CA THR A 734 34.26 21.23 53.10
C THR A 734 33.31 20.66 52.05
N THR A 735 33.54 20.99 50.77
CA THR A 735 32.71 20.52 49.65
C THR A 735 33.63 20.10 48.51
N LEU A 736 33.40 18.90 47.96
CA LEU A 736 34.23 18.35 46.89
C LEU A 736 33.45 18.41 45.57
N THR A 737 33.97 19.17 44.60
CA THR A 737 33.38 19.35 43.28
C THR A 737 34.44 19.06 42.22
N ILE A 738 34.18 18.08 41.36
CA ILE A 738 35.07 17.70 40.25
C ILE A 738 34.35 18.03 38.94
N ALA A 739 34.96 18.84 38.08
CA ALA A 739 34.43 19.14 36.75
C ALA A 739 34.53 17.91 35.83
N ALA A 740 33.63 17.84 34.84
CA ALA A 740 33.66 16.76 33.84
C ALA A 740 35.02 16.73 33.11
N PRO A 741 35.72 15.58 33.09
CA PRO A 741 37.05 15.46 32.51
C PRO A 741 36.99 15.36 30.99
N GLN A 742 38.10 15.70 30.33
CA GLN A 742 38.25 15.42 28.89
C GLN A 742 38.52 13.93 28.65
N GLU A 743 38.02 13.40 27.54
CA GLU A 743 38.31 12.04 27.08
C GLU A 743 39.77 11.92 26.60
N ILE A 744 40.41 10.81 26.95
CA ILE A 744 41.78 10.50 26.52
C ILE A 744 41.75 9.81 25.15
N THR A 745 42.48 10.36 24.18
CA THR A 745 42.52 9.90 22.79
C THR A 745 43.97 9.71 22.31
N CYS A 746 44.18 9.23 21.08
CA CYS A 746 45.54 9.10 20.54
C CYS A 746 46.24 10.43 20.29
N THR A 747 45.51 11.55 20.18
CA THR A 747 46.08 12.91 20.04
C THR A 747 46.19 13.65 21.36
N ASN A 748 45.29 13.38 22.31
CA ASN A 748 45.34 13.90 23.68
C ASN A 748 45.56 12.75 24.67
N PRO A 749 46.81 12.29 24.86
CA PRO A 749 47.12 11.10 25.67
C PRO A 749 47.04 11.33 27.18
N GLN A 750 46.73 12.55 27.62
CA GLN A 750 46.58 12.91 29.03
C GLN A 750 45.40 13.88 29.20
N ALA A 751 44.73 13.79 30.34
CA ALA A 751 43.72 14.74 30.79
C ALA A 751 44.07 15.26 32.19
N THR A 752 43.72 16.50 32.50
CA THR A 752 43.83 17.06 33.86
C THR A 752 42.45 17.02 34.49
N LEU A 753 42.29 16.32 35.62
CA LEU A 753 41.07 16.43 36.41
C LEU A 753 41.04 17.81 37.05
N ASN A 754 39.89 18.46 37.13
CA ASN A 754 39.76 19.77 37.76
C ASN A 754 38.80 19.71 38.94
N ALA A 755 39.35 19.67 40.16
CA ALA A 755 38.60 19.79 41.40
C ALA A 755 38.80 21.16 42.09
N SER A 756 39.28 22.17 41.36
CA SER A 756 39.57 23.52 41.90
C SER A 756 38.35 24.26 42.46
N ALA A 757 37.13 23.82 42.11
CA ALA A 757 35.89 24.33 42.69
C ALA A 757 35.58 23.72 44.08
N SER A 758 36.42 22.81 44.59
CA SER A 758 36.28 22.22 45.92
C SER A 758 36.71 23.21 47.01
N VAL A 759 35.87 23.36 48.04
CA VAL A 759 36.25 24.09 49.26
C VAL A 759 37.00 23.12 50.17
N VAL A 760 38.31 23.35 50.35
CA VAL A 760 39.18 22.54 51.20
C VAL A 760 39.76 23.40 52.32
N PRO A 761 39.43 23.15 53.60
CA PRO A 761 40.01 23.89 54.73
C PRO A 761 41.53 23.77 54.81
N ALA A 762 42.19 24.82 55.29
CA ALA A 762 43.63 24.82 55.52
C ALA A 762 44.06 23.68 56.46
N GLY A 763 45.20 23.04 56.16
CA GLY A 763 45.71 21.90 56.92
C GLY A 763 45.11 20.53 56.54
N SER A 764 44.15 20.47 55.61
CA SER A 764 43.67 19.19 55.07
C SER A 764 44.72 18.53 54.16
N THR A 765 44.84 17.20 54.22
CA THR A 765 45.56 16.41 53.22
C THR A 765 44.62 16.05 52.06
N ILE A 766 45.16 16.05 50.84
CA ILE A 766 44.46 15.64 49.61
C ILE A 766 45.13 14.37 49.09
N ALA A 767 44.33 13.40 48.66
CA ALA A 767 44.81 12.18 48.02
C ALA A 767 43.81 11.70 46.95
N TRP A 768 44.31 11.34 45.77
CA TRP A 768 43.54 10.69 44.71
C TRP A 768 43.89 9.20 44.63
N THR A 769 42.87 8.36 44.48
CA THR A 769 43.00 6.92 44.21
C THR A 769 42.27 6.56 42.92
N THR A 770 42.60 5.41 42.33
CA THR A 770 41.99 4.94 41.08
C THR A 770 41.43 3.53 41.21
N THR A 771 40.39 3.24 40.43
CA THR A 771 39.86 1.89 40.20
C THR A 771 39.47 1.73 38.73
N GLY A 772 39.36 0.48 38.26
CA GLY A 772 38.92 0.19 36.89
C GLY A 772 39.94 0.54 35.78
N GLY A 773 41.24 0.48 36.06
CA GLY A 773 42.32 0.68 35.07
C GLY A 773 42.92 2.09 35.02
N GLY A 774 42.38 3.05 35.77
CA GLY A 774 42.89 4.43 35.81
C GLY A 774 44.31 4.53 36.37
N ASN A 775 45.12 5.40 35.77
CA ASN A 775 46.47 5.75 36.21
C ASN A 775 46.62 7.27 36.42
N ILE A 776 47.31 7.68 37.48
CA ILE A 776 47.64 9.09 37.78
C ILE A 776 49.11 9.32 37.42
N VAL A 777 49.37 10.28 36.54
CA VAL A 777 50.72 10.65 36.08
C VAL A 777 51.41 11.55 37.09
N SER A 778 50.69 12.55 37.62
CA SER A 778 51.23 13.53 38.57
C SER A 778 50.10 14.24 39.34
N GLY A 779 50.47 14.95 40.41
CA GLY A 779 49.51 15.78 41.16
C GLY A 779 48.50 15.02 42.01
N ALA A 780 48.75 13.74 42.34
CA ALA A 780 47.86 12.86 43.11
C ALA A 780 47.50 13.38 44.52
N ASN A 781 48.19 14.41 45.03
CA ASN A 781 47.94 15.09 46.29
C ASN A 781 47.53 16.57 46.10
N THR A 782 46.99 16.92 44.93
CA THR A 782 46.52 18.26 44.58
C THR A 782 45.06 18.21 44.09
N LEU A 783 44.40 19.36 43.95
CA LEU A 783 43.07 19.42 43.35
C LEU A 783 43.05 19.21 41.82
N ASN A 784 44.22 19.17 41.16
CA ASN A 784 44.30 19.08 39.71
C ASN A 784 45.33 18.02 39.24
N PRO A 785 45.10 16.71 39.50
CA PRO A 785 45.98 15.65 39.04
C PRO A 785 45.91 15.48 37.51
N VAL A 786 47.02 15.06 36.92
CA VAL A 786 47.11 14.67 35.50
C VAL A 786 47.02 13.16 35.39
N VAL A 787 46.23 12.67 34.43
CA VAL A 787 45.88 11.26 34.25
C VAL A 787 46.04 10.85 32.79
N ASN A 788 46.34 9.57 32.52
CA ASN A 788 46.63 9.06 31.15
C ASN A 788 45.96 7.72 30.80
N ALA A 789 44.98 7.29 31.59
CA ALA A 789 44.19 6.09 31.31
C ALA A 789 42.71 6.31 31.65
N GLY A 790 41.82 5.53 31.04
CA GLY A 790 40.41 5.49 31.43
C GLY A 790 40.25 4.81 32.79
N GLY A 791 39.25 5.23 33.57
CA GLY A 791 38.98 4.65 34.89
C GLY A 791 38.19 5.58 35.81
N VAL A 792 37.92 5.11 37.03
CA VAL A 792 37.27 5.91 38.08
C VAL A 792 38.35 6.47 39.00
N TYR A 793 38.35 7.78 39.18
CA TYR A 793 39.29 8.54 40.00
C TYR A 793 38.55 9.11 41.21
N THR A 794 39.00 8.78 42.41
CA THR A 794 38.36 9.19 43.67
C THR A 794 39.25 10.15 44.44
N LEU A 795 38.80 11.40 44.56
CA LEU A 795 39.36 12.41 45.44
C LEU A 795 38.98 12.07 46.88
N THR A 796 39.96 12.06 47.77
CA THR A 796 39.81 11.97 49.22
C THR A 796 40.45 13.20 49.85
N VAL A 797 39.74 13.86 50.77
CA VAL A 797 40.25 14.98 51.55
C VAL A 797 40.06 14.69 53.03
N THR A 798 41.14 14.72 53.80
CA THR A 798 41.15 14.42 55.24
C THR A 798 41.69 15.60 56.03
N ASN A 799 40.96 16.07 57.03
CA ASN A 799 41.43 17.10 57.95
C ASN A 799 41.59 16.54 59.36
N VAL A 800 42.80 16.64 59.91
CA VAL A 800 43.22 16.03 61.19
C VAL A 800 43.52 17.05 62.30
N SER A 801 43.27 18.34 62.04
CA SER A 801 43.63 19.45 62.93
C SER A 801 42.41 20.33 63.24
N GLN A 802 41.29 19.69 63.58
CA GLN A 802 40.03 20.35 63.93
C GLN A 802 39.83 20.49 65.45
N PRO A 803 39.06 21.51 65.91
CA PRO A 803 38.68 21.67 67.32
C PRO A 803 38.06 20.39 67.89
N GLY A 804 38.45 20.02 69.12
CA GLY A 804 37.98 18.79 69.77
C GLY A 804 38.68 17.50 69.33
N ASN A 805 39.80 17.57 68.61
CA ASN A 805 40.58 16.41 68.13
C ASN A 805 39.79 15.50 67.16
N LEU A 806 38.93 16.12 66.35
CA LEU A 806 38.16 15.42 65.31
C LEU A 806 39.00 15.18 64.05
N SER A 807 38.85 13.99 63.47
CA SER A 807 39.38 13.64 62.14
C SER A 807 38.23 13.47 61.17
N CYS A 808 38.20 14.30 60.12
CA CYS A 808 37.08 14.38 59.17
C CYS A 808 37.57 14.01 57.75
N THR A 809 36.92 13.04 57.11
CA THR A 809 37.28 12.56 55.76
C THR A 809 36.10 12.69 54.81
N TYR A 810 36.34 13.22 53.61
CA TYR A 810 35.36 13.42 52.54
C TYR A 810 35.86 12.77 51.25
N THR A 811 34.95 12.22 50.44
CA THR A 811 35.29 11.62 49.13
C THR A 811 34.35 12.08 48.02
N ALA A 812 34.87 12.16 46.79
CA ALA A 812 34.12 12.38 45.56
C ALA A 812 34.80 11.63 44.40
N SER A 813 34.05 11.12 43.44
CA SER A 813 34.59 10.35 42.32
C SER A 813 34.17 10.88 40.96
N VAL A 814 35.03 10.68 39.96
CA VAL A 814 34.78 11.03 38.56
C VAL A 814 35.28 9.90 37.64
N THR A 815 34.59 9.68 36.53
CA THR A 815 35.00 8.69 35.53
C THR A 815 35.65 9.39 34.34
N VAL A 816 36.84 8.94 33.95
CA VAL A 816 37.53 9.35 32.73
C VAL A 816 37.34 8.25 31.70
N THR A 817 36.86 8.60 30.50
CA THR A 817 36.82 7.68 29.36
C THR A 817 38.11 7.75 28.55
N GLN A 818 38.44 6.65 27.90
CA GLN A 818 39.59 6.55 27.02
C GLN A 818 39.19 5.83 25.73
N ASN A 819 39.49 6.46 24.60
CA ASN A 819 39.18 5.95 23.27
C ASN A 819 40.46 5.93 22.42
N THR A 820 41.27 4.89 22.63
CA THR A 820 42.50 4.61 21.86
C THR A 820 42.32 3.46 20.86
N ALA A 821 41.08 3.16 20.49
CA ALA A 821 40.77 2.11 19.50
C ALA A 821 41.38 2.48 18.14
N LEU A 822 42.21 1.60 17.59
CA LEU A 822 42.83 1.80 16.28
C LEU A 822 41.79 1.56 15.17
N PRO A 823 41.70 2.43 14.14
CA PRO A 823 40.85 2.17 12.98
C PRO A 823 41.36 0.95 12.19
N THR A 824 40.46 0.22 11.54
CA THR A 824 40.82 -0.83 10.59
C THR A 824 40.77 -0.25 9.18
N ALA A 825 41.93 -0.05 8.55
CA ALA A 825 41.98 0.38 7.17
C ALA A 825 41.48 -0.73 6.23
N ALA A 826 40.71 -0.35 5.21
CA ALA A 826 40.41 -1.19 4.05
C ALA A 826 40.41 -0.33 2.78
N VAL A 827 40.85 -0.88 1.64
CA VAL A 827 40.89 -0.17 0.36
C VAL A 827 40.46 -1.09 -0.78
N VAL A 828 39.65 -0.55 -1.69
CA VAL A 828 39.19 -1.22 -2.91
C VAL A 828 39.53 -0.38 -4.13
N SER A 829 39.75 -1.03 -5.27
CA SER A 829 39.85 -0.37 -6.57
C SER A 829 38.55 -0.54 -7.33
N SER A 830 38.06 0.50 -8.01
CA SER A 830 36.87 0.41 -8.88
C SER A 830 37.05 -0.60 -10.02
N GLN A 831 38.30 -0.86 -10.43
CA GLN A 831 38.68 -1.96 -11.33
C GLN A 831 40.01 -2.57 -10.85
N PRO A 832 40.10 -3.89 -10.57
CA PRO A 832 41.34 -4.52 -10.11
C PRO A 832 42.39 -4.65 -11.22
N ARG A 833 41.97 -4.49 -12.49
CA ARG A 833 42.83 -4.68 -13.65
C ARG A 833 42.41 -3.74 -14.78
N ILE A 834 43.39 -3.06 -15.38
CA ILE A 834 43.19 -1.96 -16.34
C ILE A 834 44.19 -2.03 -17.51
N CYS A 835 43.89 -1.37 -18.63
CA CYS A 835 44.86 -1.13 -19.70
C CYS A 835 45.95 -0.13 -19.25
N VAL A 836 47.10 -0.11 -19.95
CA VAL A 836 48.16 0.87 -19.71
C VAL A 836 47.61 2.30 -19.82
N GLY A 837 47.80 3.10 -18.77
CA GLY A 837 47.41 4.52 -18.76
C GLY A 837 45.92 4.80 -18.55
N GLU A 838 45.09 3.79 -18.30
CA GLU A 838 43.72 4.02 -17.79
C GLU A 838 43.75 4.58 -16.37
N SER A 839 42.77 5.41 -16.03
CA SER A 839 42.56 5.92 -14.67
C SER A 839 41.58 5.05 -13.90
N VAL A 840 41.92 4.67 -12.67
CA VAL A 840 41.06 3.92 -11.75
C VAL A 840 40.88 4.66 -10.43
N THR A 841 39.73 4.51 -9.79
CA THR A 841 39.45 5.13 -8.49
C THR A 841 39.70 4.12 -7.37
N LEU A 842 40.61 4.45 -6.47
CA LEU A 842 40.81 3.76 -5.22
C LEU A 842 39.89 4.39 -4.17
N THR A 843 39.17 3.56 -3.41
CA THR A 843 38.32 4.01 -2.30
C THR A 843 38.78 3.34 -1.02
N ALA A 844 39.24 4.16 -0.07
CA ALA A 844 39.60 3.74 1.28
C ALA A 844 38.42 3.90 2.25
N SER A 845 38.40 3.06 3.28
CA SER A 845 37.35 3.00 4.30
C SER A 845 37.94 2.65 5.67
N GLY A 846 37.17 2.91 6.74
CA GLY A 846 37.56 2.63 8.12
C GLY A 846 38.19 3.80 8.88
N GLY A 847 38.33 4.98 8.28
CA GLY A 847 38.81 6.21 8.90
C GLY A 847 37.94 7.44 8.58
N VAL A 848 38.23 8.55 9.27
CA VAL A 848 37.69 9.90 8.97
C VAL A 848 38.60 10.61 7.97
N THR A 849 39.92 10.41 8.06
CA THR A 849 40.91 10.83 7.06
C THR A 849 41.87 9.68 6.76
N TYR A 850 42.65 9.80 5.68
CA TYR A 850 43.45 8.70 5.13
C TYR A 850 44.85 9.16 4.74
N ASN A 851 45.88 8.43 5.17
CA ASN A 851 47.26 8.69 4.79
C ASN A 851 47.68 7.72 3.69
N TRP A 852 47.66 8.20 2.44
CA TRP A 852 48.07 7.44 1.27
C TRP A 852 49.59 7.48 1.09
N VAL A 853 50.22 6.32 0.90
CA VAL A 853 51.66 6.23 0.68
C VAL A 853 51.96 6.58 -0.78
N GLY A 854 52.65 7.71 -0.99
CA GLY A 854 53.09 8.15 -2.33
C GLY A 854 52.02 8.81 -3.20
N LEU A 855 50.83 9.12 -2.67
CA LEU A 855 49.78 9.88 -3.36
C LEU A 855 49.47 11.18 -2.58
N PRO A 856 49.09 12.28 -3.26
CA PRO A 856 48.75 13.54 -2.61
C PRO A 856 47.33 13.52 -2.00
N GLY A 857 47.16 14.20 -0.87
CA GLY A 857 45.84 14.41 -0.24
C GLY A 857 45.41 13.33 0.76
N ASN A 858 44.41 13.67 1.57
CA ASN A 858 43.97 12.89 2.74
C ASN A 858 42.51 12.40 2.68
N GLY A 859 41.87 12.51 1.51
CA GLY A 859 40.50 12.08 1.26
C GLY A 859 40.35 10.55 1.18
N ASN A 860 39.10 10.09 1.27
CA ASN A 860 38.74 8.67 1.18
C ASN A 860 38.86 8.09 -0.25
N THR A 861 39.02 8.92 -1.29
CA THR A 861 39.17 8.49 -2.67
C THR A 861 40.42 9.06 -3.32
N GLN A 862 41.06 8.27 -4.19
CA GLN A 862 42.20 8.68 -5.02
C GLN A 862 41.97 8.20 -6.47
N VAL A 863 42.32 9.04 -7.45
CA VAL A 863 42.31 8.63 -8.87
C VAL A 863 43.75 8.42 -9.30
N VAL A 864 44.06 7.22 -9.80
CA VAL A 864 45.42 6.81 -10.17
C VAL A 864 45.45 6.22 -11.57
N SER A 865 46.52 6.49 -12.33
CA SER A 865 46.68 5.99 -13.71
C SER A 865 48.03 5.28 -13.91
N PRO A 866 48.25 4.11 -13.29
CA PRO A 866 49.53 3.42 -13.38
C PRO A 866 49.81 2.87 -14.79
N THR A 867 51.08 2.94 -15.20
CA THR A 867 51.57 2.39 -16.47
C THR A 867 52.11 0.96 -16.36
N SER A 868 52.30 0.46 -15.13
CA SER A 868 52.69 -0.91 -14.79
C SER A 868 51.95 -1.37 -13.52
N THR A 869 51.84 -2.68 -13.30
CA THR A 869 51.15 -3.23 -12.12
C THR A 869 51.72 -2.63 -10.82
N THR A 870 50.87 -1.91 -10.08
CA THR A 870 51.26 -1.06 -8.95
C THR A 870 50.46 -1.44 -7.71
N VAL A 871 51.12 -1.49 -6.55
CA VAL A 871 50.46 -1.68 -5.25
C VAL A 871 50.34 -0.33 -4.56
N TYR A 872 49.12 0.03 -4.17
CA TYR A 872 48.83 1.24 -3.40
C TYR A 872 48.57 0.87 -1.94
N THR A 873 49.07 1.70 -1.03
CA THR A 873 49.03 1.47 0.42
C THR A 873 48.41 2.67 1.11
N VAL A 874 47.48 2.45 2.03
CA VAL A 874 46.78 3.50 2.78
C VAL A 874 46.60 3.14 4.25
N PHE A 875 46.81 4.12 5.12
CA PHE A 875 46.46 4.04 6.54
C PHE A 875 45.17 4.82 6.79
N ALA A 876 44.29 4.30 7.63
CA ALA A 876 43.10 5.00 8.10
C ALA A 876 43.42 5.78 9.38
N VAL A 877 42.83 6.96 9.54
CA VAL A 877 42.93 7.80 10.74
C VAL A 877 41.53 7.95 11.35
N GLY A 878 41.35 7.50 12.58
CA GLY A 878 40.06 7.52 13.29
C GLY A 878 39.68 8.91 13.81
N ALA A 879 38.41 9.07 14.22
CA ALA A 879 37.91 10.31 14.83
C ALA A 879 38.65 10.69 16.13
N ASN A 880 39.17 9.68 16.83
CA ASN A 880 40.04 9.78 18.01
C ASN A 880 41.53 10.06 17.68
N GLY A 881 41.85 10.32 16.40
CA GLY A 881 43.20 10.59 15.93
C GLY A 881 44.13 9.36 15.88
N CYS A 882 43.64 8.17 16.19
CA CYS A 882 44.43 6.94 16.11
C CYS A 882 44.66 6.54 14.65
N ILE A 883 45.86 6.07 14.30
CA ILE A 883 46.20 5.59 12.95
C ILE A 883 46.16 4.04 12.95
N SER A 884 45.65 3.43 11.89
CA SER A 884 45.56 1.98 11.74
C SER A 884 46.93 1.31 11.85
N ALA A 885 47.11 0.32 12.74
CA ALA A 885 48.40 -0.37 12.88
C ALA A 885 48.83 -1.13 11.61
N THR A 886 47.88 -1.78 10.94
CA THR A 886 48.09 -2.42 9.63
C THR A 886 47.51 -1.53 8.53
N PRO A 887 48.30 -1.07 7.56
CA PRO A 887 47.75 -0.39 6.39
C PRO A 887 47.00 -1.37 5.50
N ALA A 888 46.02 -0.85 4.75
CA ALA A 888 45.37 -1.60 3.69
C ALA A 888 46.13 -1.43 2.38
N THR A 889 46.20 -2.49 1.58
CA THR A 889 46.84 -2.47 0.26
C THR A 889 45.87 -2.91 -0.83
N VAL A 890 46.01 -2.33 -2.03
CA VAL A 890 45.33 -2.79 -3.25
C VAL A 890 46.31 -2.81 -4.41
N THR A 891 46.34 -3.93 -5.12
CA THR A 891 47.12 -4.10 -6.35
C THR A 891 46.25 -3.74 -7.55
N VAL A 892 46.65 -2.73 -8.31
CA VAL A 892 46.08 -2.42 -9.62
C VAL A 892 46.95 -3.10 -10.67
N VAL A 893 46.42 -4.13 -11.31
CA VAL A 893 47.14 -4.90 -12.34
C VAL A 893 47.01 -4.19 -13.69
N VAL A 894 48.12 -3.98 -14.39
CA VAL A 894 48.10 -3.34 -15.72
C VAL A 894 48.32 -4.40 -16.80
N GLY A 895 47.35 -4.56 -17.71
CA GLY A 895 47.44 -5.51 -18.83
C GLY A 895 46.11 -5.79 -19.56
N PRO A 896 46.17 -6.46 -20.74
CA PRO A 896 45.01 -6.75 -21.60
C PRO A 896 44.00 -7.67 -20.92
N PRO A 897 42.68 -7.39 -20.93
CA PRO A 897 41.65 -8.06 -20.11
C PRO A 897 41.60 -9.59 -20.30
N THR A 898 40.98 -10.28 -19.34
CA THR A 898 40.72 -11.73 -19.45
C THR A 898 39.27 -11.94 -19.82
N ALA A 899 38.98 -12.41 -21.03
CA ALA A 899 37.63 -12.76 -21.42
C ALA A 899 37.12 -13.99 -20.65
N GLY A 900 35.85 -13.97 -20.28
CA GLY A 900 35.07 -15.14 -19.90
C GLY A 900 33.76 -15.16 -20.68
N VAL A 901 33.17 -16.35 -20.86
CA VAL A 901 31.82 -16.48 -21.42
C VAL A 901 31.08 -17.65 -20.75
N THR A 902 29.79 -17.45 -20.49
CA THR A 902 28.88 -18.44 -19.92
C THR A 902 27.59 -18.46 -20.75
N ALA A 903 26.77 -19.50 -20.60
CA ALA A 903 25.48 -19.62 -21.28
C ALA A 903 24.40 -20.07 -20.30
N SER A 904 23.17 -19.59 -20.48
CA SER A 904 22.03 -19.95 -19.61
C SER A 904 21.61 -21.43 -19.71
N LYS A 905 21.96 -22.10 -20.81
CA LYS A 905 21.87 -23.55 -21.02
C LYS A 905 23.06 -23.98 -21.88
N LEU A 906 23.69 -25.13 -21.58
CA LEU A 906 24.72 -25.71 -22.46
C LEU A 906 24.16 -26.73 -23.46
N LYS A 907 22.91 -27.15 -23.28
CA LYS A 907 22.19 -28.11 -24.12
C LYS A 907 20.76 -27.64 -24.33
N ILE A 908 20.33 -27.55 -25.59
CA ILE A 908 19.04 -26.98 -25.99
C ILE A 908 18.39 -27.79 -27.12
N CYS A 909 17.12 -27.51 -27.40
CA CYS A 909 16.45 -27.99 -28.61
C CYS A 909 16.80 -27.14 -29.84
N ALA A 910 16.75 -27.71 -31.04
CA ALA A 910 17.00 -26.97 -32.27
C ALA A 910 16.09 -25.74 -32.41
N GLY A 911 16.69 -24.56 -32.42
CA GLY A 911 16.00 -23.26 -32.52
C GLY A 911 15.52 -22.66 -31.19
N GLU A 912 15.76 -23.31 -30.04
CA GLU A 912 15.57 -22.65 -28.74
C GLU A 912 16.59 -21.51 -28.54
N SER A 913 16.19 -20.46 -27.84
CA SER A 913 17.08 -19.35 -27.49
C SER A 913 17.88 -19.63 -26.22
N VAL A 914 19.17 -19.32 -26.26
CA VAL A 914 20.07 -19.29 -25.11
C VAL A 914 20.73 -17.91 -25.00
N THR A 915 20.89 -17.42 -23.77
CA THR A 915 21.60 -16.18 -23.49
C THR A 915 23.06 -16.51 -23.16
N LEU A 916 23.98 -15.96 -23.95
CA LEU A 916 25.41 -15.96 -23.67
C LEU A 916 25.74 -14.70 -22.87
N THR A 917 26.53 -14.84 -21.81
CA THR A 917 26.99 -13.71 -20.97
C THR A 917 28.51 -13.72 -20.91
N ALA A 918 29.11 -12.67 -21.46
CA ALA A 918 30.55 -12.44 -21.45
C ALA A 918 30.97 -11.59 -20.23
N THR A 919 32.18 -11.84 -19.74
CA THR A 919 32.75 -11.21 -18.55
C THR A 919 34.20 -10.77 -18.77
N GLY A 920 34.67 -9.87 -17.90
CA GLY A 920 36.07 -9.42 -17.86
C GLY A 920 36.45 -8.29 -18.83
N GLY A 921 35.49 -7.75 -19.59
CA GLY A 921 35.67 -6.56 -20.44
C GLY A 921 34.80 -5.37 -20.02
N PHE A 922 35.20 -4.17 -20.46
CA PHE A 922 34.37 -2.96 -20.43
C PHE A 922 33.38 -2.96 -21.61
N THR A 923 33.85 -3.39 -22.79
CA THR A 923 33.00 -3.79 -23.92
C THR A 923 33.48 -5.14 -24.46
N TYR A 924 32.77 -5.70 -25.43
CA TYR A 924 33.02 -7.04 -25.95
C TYR A 924 33.03 -7.06 -27.48
N ASN A 925 33.82 -7.95 -28.06
CA ASN A 925 33.80 -8.23 -29.50
C ASN A 925 33.45 -9.71 -29.70
N TRP A 926 32.21 -9.97 -30.12
CA TRP A 926 31.70 -11.31 -30.35
C TRP A 926 32.04 -11.78 -31.77
N VAL A 927 32.68 -12.93 -31.90
CA VAL A 927 33.08 -13.44 -33.21
C VAL A 927 31.84 -13.97 -33.95
N GLY A 928 31.47 -13.29 -35.03
CA GLY A 928 30.33 -13.68 -35.88
C GLY A 928 28.95 -13.30 -35.34
N LEU A 929 28.86 -12.49 -34.28
CA LEU A 929 27.59 -11.93 -33.78
C LEU A 929 27.64 -10.40 -33.78
N PRO A 930 26.53 -9.70 -34.09
CA PRO A 930 26.50 -8.23 -34.07
C PRO A 930 26.41 -7.69 -32.64
N GLY A 931 27.06 -6.56 -32.38
CA GLY A 931 26.93 -5.78 -31.14
C GLY A 931 27.96 -6.08 -30.06
N ASN A 932 28.27 -5.06 -29.26
CA ASN A 932 29.42 -5.03 -28.36
C ASN A 932 29.06 -5.18 -26.86
N GLY A 933 27.82 -5.57 -26.58
CA GLY A 933 27.29 -5.73 -25.22
C GLY A 933 27.82 -6.99 -24.52
N ASN A 934 27.66 -7.04 -23.21
CA ASN A 934 28.06 -8.19 -22.38
C ASN A 934 27.13 -9.41 -22.54
N THR A 935 25.97 -9.28 -23.16
CA THR A 935 25.03 -10.37 -23.41
C THR A 935 24.66 -10.50 -24.87
N GLN A 936 24.52 -11.74 -25.34
CA GLN A 936 23.98 -12.07 -26.67
C GLN A 936 22.89 -13.13 -26.52
N VAL A 937 21.83 -13.05 -27.33
CA VAL A 937 20.80 -14.09 -27.41
C VAL A 937 20.93 -14.80 -28.74
N VAL A 938 21.11 -16.11 -28.71
CA VAL A 938 21.36 -16.93 -29.91
C VAL A 938 20.42 -18.14 -29.92
N SER A 939 19.96 -18.53 -31.11
CA SER A 939 19.03 -19.67 -31.28
C SER A 939 19.58 -20.71 -32.27
N PRO A 940 20.70 -21.40 -31.96
CA PRO A 940 21.31 -22.32 -32.90
C PRO A 940 20.44 -23.55 -33.19
N THR A 941 20.43 -23.98 -34.46
CA THR A 941 19.74 -25.18 -34.94
C THR A 941 20.66 -26.41 -35.04
N ILE A 942 21.97 -26.22 -34.89
CA ILE A 942 23.02 -27.24 -34.81
C ILE A 942 24.01 -26.88 -33.71
N THR A 943 24.71 -27.88 -33.16
CA THR A 943 25.72 -27.67 -32.10
C THR A 943 26.77 -26.65 -32.55
N THR A 944 26.87 -25.53 -31.84
CA THR A 944 27.63 -24.34 -32.25
C THR A 944 28.56 -23.88 -31.12
N ILE A 945 29.78 -23.47 -31.48
CA ILE A 945 30.74 -22.84 -30.56
C ILE A 945 30.73 -21.33 -30.79
N TYR A 946 30.48 -20.57 -29.73
CA TYR A 946 30.57 -19.11 -29.73
C TYR A 946 31.87 -18.66 -29.08
N SER A 947 32.41 -17.53 -29.53
CA SER A 947 33.62 -16.96 -28.95
C SER A 947 33.56 -15.43 -28.84
N VAL A 948 34.23 -14.88 -27.82
CA VAL A 948 34.18 -13.46 -27.49
C VAL A 948 35.51 -12.96 -26.94
N PHE A 949 35.95 -11.80 -27.41
CA PHE A 949 37.04 -11.04 -26.81
C PHE A 949 36.49 -10.00 -25.83
N ALA A 950 37.18 -9.82 -24.72
CA ALA A 950 36.94 -8.71 -23.80
C ALA A 950 37.79 -7.50 -24.24
N LEU A 951 37.22 -6.30 -24.18
CA LEU A 951 37.90 -5.04 -24.52
C LEU A 951 37.92 -4.12 -23.30
N GLY A 952 39.07 -3.54 -22.97
CA GLY A 952 39.19 -2.49 -21.94
C GLY A 952 38.66 -1.13 -22.40
N GLY A 953 38.61 -0.15 -21.49
CA GLY A 953 38.06 1.18 -21.77
C GLY A 953 38.87 1.97 -22.82
N ASN A 954 40.19 1.82 -22.79
CA ASN A 954 41.14 2.36 -23.77
C ASN A 954 41.38 1.38 -24.96
N GLY A 955 40.48 0.42 -25.18
CA GLY A 955 40.49 -0.44 -26.37
C GLY A 955 41.51 -1.60 -26.38
N CYS A 956 42.19 -1.90 -25.26
CA CYS A 956 43.06 -3.08 -25.22
C CYS A 956 42.23 -4.38 -25.19
N SER A 957 42.49 -5.30 -26.13
CA SER A 957 41.76 -6.57 -26.27
C SER A 957 42.37 -7.68 -25.41
N SER A 958 41.55 -8.64 -24.99
CA SER A 958 42.02 -9.90 -24.40
C SER A 958 42.92 -10.66 -25.39
N ILE A 959 43.96 -11.31 -24.87
CA ILE A 959 44.96 -12.03 -25.68
C ILE A 959 44.32 -13.23 -26.41
N ASN A 960 43.48 -13.97 -25.70
CA ASN A 960 42.67 -15.07 -26.24
C ASN A 960 41.18 -14.72 -26.08
N PRO A 961 40.31 -15.20 -26.98
CA PRO A 961 38.87 -15.15 -26.77
C PRO A 961 38.43 -16.26 -25.79
N ALA A 962 37.35 -16.02 -25.06
CA ALA A 962 36.66 -17.06 -24.32
C ALA A 962 35.67 -17.79 -25.23
N THR A 963 35.48 -19.09 -25.03
CA THR A 963 34.61 -19.94 -25.87
C THR A 963 33.54 -20.65 -25.04
N VAL A 964 32.37 -20.88 -25.63
CA VAL A 964 31.32 -21.74 -25.08
C VAL A 964 30.67 -22.56 -26.19
N GLN A 965 30.45 -23.85 -25.94
CA GLN A 965 29.75 -24.75 -26.85
C GLN A 965 28.30 -24.91 -26.40
N ILE A 966 27.37 -24.71 -27.33
CA ILE A 966 25.94 -24.99 -27.15
C ILE A 966 25.63 -26.27 -27.92
N GLU A 967 25.33 -27.35 -27.21
CA GLU A 967 24.88 -28.61 -27.81
C GLU A 967 23.41 -28.52 -28.21
N VAL A 968 23.09 -28.90 -29.44
CA VAL A 968 21.72 -28.83 -29.96
C VAL A 968 21.18 -30.24 -30.22
N VAL A 969 20.03 -30.53 -29.63
CA VAL A 969 19.28 -31.79 -29.78
C VAL A 969 18.18 -31.60 -30.84
N PRO A 970 17.95 -32.59 -31.73
CA PRO A 970 16.87 -32.52 -32.72
C PRO A 970 15.49 -32.24 -32.12
N ALA A 971 14.68 -31.48 -32.85
CA ALA A 971 13.30 -31.17 -32.45
C ALA A 971 12.42 -32.43 -32.38
N ILE A 972 11.44 -32.41 -31.49
CA ILE A 972 10.49 -33.52 -31.33
C ILE A 972 9.43 -33.47 -32.43
N VAL A 973 9.24 -34.61 -33.10
CA VAL A 973 8.20 -34.89 -34.10
C VAL A 973 7.26 -35.98 -33.59
N SER A 974 6.06 -36.06 -34.14
CA SER A 974 5.04 -37.05 -33.76
C SER A 974 4.19 -37.40 -34.98
N THR A 975 3.70 -38.63 -35.04
CA THR A 975 2.76 -39.11 -36.07
C THR A 975 1.30 -39.12 -35.60
N LEU A 976 1.02 -38.48 -34.46
CA LEU A 976 -0.30 -38.47 -33.85
C LEU A 976 -1.33 -37.74 -34.72
N GLN A 977 -2.45 -38.42 -35.02
CA GLN A 977 -3.53 -37.96 -35.88
C GLN A 977 -4.90 -38.37 -35.32
N ASP A 978 -5.97 -37.70 -35.77
CA ASP A 978 -7.35 -38.01 -35.40
C ASP A 978 -7.80 -39.40 -35.91
N VAL A 979 -8.65 -40.07 -35.13
CA VAL A 979 -9.12 -41.44 -35.38
C VAL A 979 -10.65 -41.49 -35.28
N TYR A 980 -11.30 -42.13 -36.25
CA TYR A 980 -12.75 -42.32 -36.30
C TYR A 980 -13.12 -43.76 -35.97
N VAL A 981 -14.13 -43.95 -35.13
CA VAL A 981 -14.56 -45.27 -34.64
C VAL A 981 -16.08 -45.30 -34.41
N CYS A 982 -16.75 -46.42 -34.72
CA CYS A 982 -18.19 -46.57 -34.45
C CYS A 982 -18.46 -46.52 -32.94
N ALA A 983 -19.65 -46.07 -32.53
CA ALA A 983 -19.98 -45.91 -31.11
C ALA A 983 -19.94 -47.27 -30.37
N GLY A 984 -19.04 -47.39 -29.39
CA GLY A 984 -18.80 -48.61 -28.60
C GLY A 984 -17.50 -49.33 -28.93
N ASP A 985 -16.97 -49.17 -30.14
CA ASP A 985 -15.71 -49.78 -30.60
C ASP A 985 -14.47 -49.02 -30.08
N THR A 986 -13.33 -49.73 -29.95
CA THR A 986 -12.05 -49.18 -29.45
C THR A 986 -11.17 -48.68 -30.60
N GLY A 987 -10.74 -47.43 -30.55
CA GLY A 987 -9.70 -46.86 -31.43
C GLY A 987 -8.31 -46.88 -30.78
N ILE A 988 -7.26 -46.72 -31.60
CA ILE A 988 -5.85 -46.66 -31.16
C ILE A 988 -5.26 -45.32 -31.61
N LEU A 989 -4.65 -44.58 -30.68
CA LEU A 989 -3.90 -43.35 -30.93
C LEU A 989 -2.41 -43.63 -30.76
N ASP A 990 -1.59 -43.22 -31.72
CA ASP A 990 -0.14 -43.49 -31.76
C ASP A 990 0.66 -42.18 -31.80
N ALA A 991 1.52 -41.97 -30.80
CA ALA A 991 2.38 -40.79 -30.71
C ALA A 991 3.56 -40.82 -31.71
N GLY A 992 3.88 -41.99 -32.28
CA GLY A 992 5.02 -42.21 -33.15
C GLY A 992 6.35 -42.41 -32.39
N PRO A 993 7.28 -43.21 -32.94
CA PRO A 993 8.55 -43.52 -32.27
C PRO A 993 9.61 -42.41 -32.47
N GLY A 994 10.56 -42.32 -31.54
CA GLY A 994 11.75 -41.47 -31.70
C GLY A 994 12.85 -41.75 -30.67
N VAL A 995 14.05 -41.23 -30.94
CA VAL A 995 15.25 -41.51 -30.13
C VAL A 995 15.09 -40.94 -28.73
N ASN A 996 15.21 -41.81 -27.72
CA ASN A 996 15.01 -41.52 -26.30
C ASN A 996 13.62 -40.94 -25.96
N TYR A 997 12.61 -41.12 -26.81
CA TYR A 997 11.27 -40.60 -26.55
C TYR A 997 10.63 -41.33 -25.36
N THR A 998 10.18 -40.53 -24.40
CA THR A 998 9.31 -40.91 -23.29
C THR A 998 7.97 -40.22 -23.50
N TYR A 999 6.88 -40.92 -23.17
CA TYR A 999 5.51 -40.46 -23.43
C TYR A 999 4.79 -40.24 -22.10
N LEU A 1000 3.90 -39.27 -22.05
CA LEU A 1000 2.92 -39.09 -20.98
C LEU A 1000 1.61 -38.59 -21.58
N TRP A 1001 0.63 -39.48 -21.67
CA TRP A 1001 -0.70 -39.19 -22.18
C TRP A 1001 -1.57 -38.48 -21.13
N SER A 1002 -2.60 -37.77 -21.58
CA SER A 1002 -3.66 -37.20 -20.74
C SER A 1002 -4.41 -38.24 -19.90
N THR A 1003 -4.32 -39.51 -20.27
CA THR A 1003 -4.84 -40.68 -19.51
C THR A 1003 -3.88 -41.16 -18.42
N GLY A 1004 -2.68 -40.57 -18.29
CA GLY A 1004 -1.61 -41.04 -17.40
C GLY A 1004 -0.75 -42.18 -17.96
N ALA A 1005 -1.07 -42.72 -19.15
CA ALA A 1005 -0.28 -43.76 -19.79
C ALA A 1005 1.08 -43.25 -20.28
N THR A 1006 2.11 -44.11 -20.28
CA THR A 1006 3.49 -43.77 -20.66
C THR A 1006 4.02 -44.53 -21.88
N THR A 1007 3.16 -45.30 -22.53
CA THR A 1007 3.42 -46.04 -23.77
C THR A 1007 3.33 -45.14 -25.01
N GLN A 1008 3.98 -45.55 -26.11
CA GLN A 1008 3.89 -44.85 -27.40
C GLN A 1008 2.44 -44.75 -27.92
N THR A 1009 1.64 -45.79 -27.67
CA THR A 1009 0.22 -45.87 -28.07
C THR A 1009 -0.70 -45.90 -26.85
N ILE A 1010 -1.94 -45.45 -27.05
CA ILE A 1010 -3.08 -45.74 -26.16
C ILE A 1010 -4.26 -46.27 -26.97
N SER A 1011 -5.11 -47.07 -26.34
CA SER A 1011 -6.38 -47.52 -26.92
C SER A 1011 -7.55 -47.13 -26.01
N THR A 1012 -8.67 -46.72 -26.62
CA THR A 1012 -9.86 -46.28 -25.89
C THR A 1012 -11.10 -46.31 -26.79
N ASN A 1013 -12.28 -46.46 -26.20
CA ASN A 1013 -13.58 -46.37 -26.88
C ASN A 1013 -14.38 -45.11 -26.48
N VAL A 1014 -13.75 -44.19 -25.75
CA VAL A 1014 -14.37 -42.93 -25.30
C VAL A 1014 -14.03 -41.82 -26.30
N PRO A 1015 -15.02 -41.24 -27.01
CA PRO A 1015 -14.77 -40.11 -27.89
C PRO A 1015 -14.29 -38.90 -27.09
N GLY A 1016 -13.25 -38.21 -27.57
CA GLY A 1016 -12.62 -37.14 -26.82
C GLY A 1016 -11.33 -36.64 -27.45
N THR A 1017 -10.78 -35.57 -26.89
CA THR A 1017 -9.45 -35.07 -27.27
C THR A 1017 -8.40 -35.63 -26.31
N TYR A 1018 -7.36 -36.24 -26.86
CA TYR A 1018 -6.25 -36.83 -26.13
C TYR A 1018 -4.98 -36.05 -26.45
N SER A 1019 -4.18 -35.78 -25.41
CA SER A 1019 -2.86 -35.18 -25.56
C SER A 1019 -1.78 -36.16 -25.14
N VAL A 1020 -0.63 -36.13 -25.81
CA VAL A 1020 0.60 -36.81 -25.37
C VAL A 1020 1.71 -35.78 -25.24
N THR A 1021 2.37 -35.78 -24.08
CA THR A 1021 3.66 -35.09 -23.90
C THR A 1021 4.75 -36.07 -24.29
N ILE A 1022 5.55 -35.71 -25.28
CA ILE A 1022 6.73 -36.47 -25.70
C ILE A 1022 7.97 -35.72 -25.21
N SER A 1023 8.87 -36.41 -24.52
CA SER A 1023 10.15 -35.86 -24.06
C SER A 1023 11.31 -36.76 -24.48
N ASN A 1024 12.42 -36.15 -24.96
CA ASN A 1024 13.66 -36.87 -25.29
C ASN A 1024 14.76 -36.70 -24.22
N GLY A 1025 14.39 -36.21 -23.03
CA GLY A 1025 15.30 -35.91 -21.92
C GLY A 1025 15.94 -34.51 -21.95
N VAL A 1026 15.81 -33.78 -23.05
CA VAL A 1026 16.25 -32.37 -23.19
C VAL A 1026 15.09 -31.49 -23.63
N CYS A 1027 14.35 -31.96 -24.62
CA CYS A 1027 13.16 -31.34 -25.19
C CYS A 1027 11.91 -32.00 -24.63
N SER A 1028 10.82 -31.24 -24.50
CA SER A 1028 9.49 -31.73 -24.21
C SER A 1028 8.46 -30.98 -25.05
N LYS A 1029 7.52 -31.70 -25.68
CA LYS A 1029 6.49 -31.12 -26.56
C LYS A 1029 5.19 -31.90 -26.45
N VAL A 1030 4.07 -31.17 -26.43
CA VAL A 1030 2.72 -31.75 -26.40
C VAL A 1030 2.15 -31.85 -27.81
N PHE A 1031 1.54 -32.98 -28.14
CA PHE A 1031 0.76 -33.23 -29.35
C PHE A 1031 -0.66 -33.64 -28.98
N THR A 1032 -1.64 -33.39 -29.84
CA THR A 1032 -3.06 -33.63 -29.58
C THR A 1032 -3.75 -34.27 -30.78
N ALA A 1033 -4.62 -35.23 -30.53
CA ALA A 1033 -5.55 -35.80 -31.51
C ALA A 1033 -6.89 -36.17 -30.86
N LYS A 1034 -7.90 -36.44 -31.68
CA LYS A 1034 -9.25 -36.80 -31.25
C LYS A 1034 -9.60 -38.23 -31.61
N LEU A 1035 -10.32 -38.89 -30.71
CA LEU A 1035 -11.14 -40.05 -31.05
C LEU A 1035 -12.57 -39.56 -31.29
N LEU A 1036 -13.16 -39.88 -32.44
CA LEU A 1036 -14.44 -39.34 -32.91
C LEU A 1036 -15.39 -40.47 -33.34
N ASN A 1037 -16.70 -40.27 -33.14
CA ASN A 1037 -17.71 -41.09 -33.81
C ASN A 1037 -18.17 -40.41 -35.12
N PRO A 1038 -18.37 -41.17 -36.22
CA PRO A 1038 -18.96 -40.62 -37.44
C PRO A 1038 -20.45 -40.34 -37.25
N GLU A 1039 -20.99 -39.32 -37.93
CA GLU A 1039 -22.44 -39.08 -37.96
C GLU A 1039 -23.11 -40.01 -38.99
N LEU A 1040 -24.03 -40.85 -38.53
CA LEU A 1040 -24.66 -41.85 -39.40
C LEU A 1040 -25.75 -41.26 -40.31
N PRO A 1041 -25.91 -41.77 -41.55
CA PRO A 1041 -27.01 -41.42 -42.44
C PRO A 1041 -28.37 -41.83 -41.84
N LYS A 1042 -29.42 -41.03 -42.05
CA LYS A 1042 -30.76 -41.23 -41.47
C LYS A 1042 -31.83 -41.26 -42.57
N PHE A 1043 -32.88 -42.06 -42.42
CA PHE A 1043 -34.02 -42.05 -43.34
C PHE A 1043 -34.82 -40.75 -43.21
N ILE A 1044 -34.92 -39.99 -44.30
CA ILE A 1044 -35.69 -38.75 -44.42
C ILE A 1044 -37.08 -39.04 -44.98
N ASN A 1045 -37.20 -39.90 -45.98
CA ASN A 1045 -38.49 -40.29 -46.56
C ASN A 1045 -38.39 -41.67 -47.23
N VAL A 1046 -39.53 -42.36 -47.32
CA VAL A 1046 -39.65 -43.64 -48.03
C VAL A 1046 -40.95 -43.58 -48.84
N VAL A 1047 -40.86 -43.88 -50.14
CA VAL A 1047 -41.99 -43.81 -51.08
C VAL A 1047 -42.13 -45.16 -51.76
N TYR A 1048 -43.37 -45.68 -51.81
CA TYR A 1048 -43.71 -46.92 -52.50
C TYR A 1048 -44.87 -46.71 -53.48
N GLU A 1049 -44.58 -46.85 -54.77
CA GLU A 1049 -45.53 -46.75 -55.88
C GLU A 1049 -45.10 -47.71 -57.01
N ASN A 1050 -46.07 -48.33 -57.70
CA ASN A 1050 -45.85 -49.15 -58.90
C ASN A 1050 -44.76 -50.26 -58.75
N HIS A 1051 -44.72 -50.96 -57.61
CA HIS A 1051 -43.69 -51.97 -57.27
C HIS A 1051 -42.25 -51.44 -57.17
N VAL A 1052 -42.09 -50.12 -56.98
CA VAL A 1052 -40.78 -49.46 -56.77
C VAL A 1052 -40.75 -48.82 -55.38
N LEU A 1053 -39.72 -49.15 -54.60
CA LEU A 1053 -39.44 -48.54 -53.30
C LEU A 1053 -38.25 -47.59 -53.42
N THR A 1054 -38.47 -46.32 -53.13
CA THR A 1054 -37.43 -45.27 -53.19
C THR A 1054 -37.12 -44.74 -51.79
N LEU A 1055 -35.85 -44.83 -51.40
CA LEU A 1055 -35.35 -44.40 -50.09
C LEU A 1055 -34.71 -43.01 -50.21
N THR A 1056 -35.06 -42.07 -49.33
CA THR A 1056 -34.40 -40.77 -49.23
C THR A 1056 -33.70 -40.70 -47.88
N THR A 1057 -32.40 -40.40 -47.86
CA THR A 1057 -31.59 -40.38 -46.63
C THR A 1057 -30.75 -39.11 -46.51
N SER A 1058 -30.39 -38.74 -45.28
CA SER A 1058 -29.35 -37.75 -45.05
C SER A 1058 -27.97 -38.35 -45.36
N ASN A 1059 -27.06 -37.52 -45.86
CA ASN A 1059 -25.67 -37.88 -46.09
C ASN A 1059 -24.75 -36.80 -45.47
N PRO A 1060 -24.56 -36.80 -44.14
CA PRO A 1060 -23.85 -35.72 -43.45
C PRO A 1060 -22.35 -35.66 -43.79
N SER A 1061 -21.74 -36.79 -44.15
CA SER A 1061 -20.32 -36.88 -44.55
C SER A 1061 -20.07 -36.62 -46.03
N GLY A 1062 -21.11 -36.69 -46.87
CA GLY A 1062 -20.97 -36.64 -48.33
C GLY A 1062 -20.36 -37.91 -48.94
N ALA A 1063 -20.14 -38.97 -48.16
CA ALA A 1063 -19.57 -40.23 -48.62
C ALA A 1063 -20.53 -41.00 -49.56
N VAL A 1064 -20.01 -42.00 -50.27
CA VAL A 1064 -20.86 -42.90 -51.08
C VAL A 1064 -21.69 -43.76 -50.14
N LEU A 1065 -23.01 -43.68 -50.21
CA LEU A 1065 -23.91 -44.52 -49.42
C LEU A 1065 -24.24 -45.84 -50.15
N GLU A 1066 -24.54 -46.86 -49.35
CA GLU A 1066 -25.18 -48.09 -49.81
C GLU A 1066 -26.39 -48.45 -48.94
N PHE A 1067 -27.35 -49.13 -49.57
CA PHE A 1067 -28.70 -49.37 -49.09
C PHE A 1067 -29.03 -50.87 -49.18
N SER A 1068 -29.85 -51.34 -48.24
CA SER A 1068 -30.42 -52.68 -48.21
C SER A 1068 -31.92 -52.59 -47.85
N ILE A 1069 -32.72 -53.57 -48.27
CA ILE A 1069 -34.13 -53.76 -47.85
C ILE A 1069 -34.38 -55.12 -47.17
N ASP A 1070 -33.32 -55.91 -46.99
CA ASP A 1070 -33.35 -57.30 -46.51
C ASP A 1070 -32.59 -57.51 -45.19
N GLY A 1071 -32.46 -56.45 -44.39
CA GLY A 1071 -31.74 -56.49 -43.10
C GLY A 1071 -30.22 -56.51 -43.24
N GLY A 1072 -29.68 -55.99 -44.35
CA GLY A 1072 -28.24 -55.86 -44.57
C GLY A 1072 -27.57 -57.11 -45.14
N ILE A 1073 -28.33 -58.01 -45.79
CA ILE A 1073 -27.80 -59.21 -46.44
C ILE A 1073 -27.26 -58.84 -47.84
N ILE A 1074 -28.04 -58.09 -48.62
CA ILE A 1074 -27.64 -57.57 -49.94
C ILE A 1074 -27.61 -56.04 -49.90
N TRP A 1075 -26.48 -55.46 -50.31
CA TRP A 1075 -26.27 -54.02 -50.37
C TRP A 1075 -26.13 -53.54 -51.83
N GLN A 1076 -26.72 -52.39 -52.14
CA GLN A 1076 -26.60 -51.72 -53.43
C GLN A 1076 -26.39 -50.20 -53.24
N THR A 1077 -25.68 -49.55 -54.15
CA THR A 1077 -25.45 -48.09 -54.10
C THR A 1077 -26.65 -47.26 -54.57
N SER A 1078 -27.61 -47.88 -55.28
CA SER A 1078 -28.86 -47.23 -55.65
C SER A 1078 -29.83 -47.21 -54.46
N ASN A 1079 -30.48 -46.07 -54.25
CA ASN A 1079 -31.55 -45.89 -53.27
C ASN A 1079 -32.94 -46.33 -53.80
N ILE A 1080 -33.00 -46.91 -55.00
CA ILE A 1080 -34.22 -47.37 -55.68
C ILE A 1080 -34.19 -48.89 -55.81
N PHE A 1081 -35.25 -49.54 -55.34
CA PHE A 1081 -35.47 -50.99 -55.40
C PHE A 1081 -36.69 -51.28 -56.27
N ASN A 1082 -36.54 -52.15 -57.26
CA ASN A 1082 -37.57 -52.51 -58.24
C ASN A 1082 -38.13 -53.91 -57.99
N ASN A 1083 -39.32 -54.21 -58.52
CA ASN A 1083 -40.04 -55.48 -58.32
C ASN A 1083 -40.30 -55.81 -56.84
N VAL A 1084 -40.45 -54.78 -56.02
CA VAL A 1084 -40.75 -54.88 -54.59
C VAL A 1084 -42.22 -55.27 -54.43
N LEU A 1085 -42.48 -56.31 -53.64
CA LEU A 1085 -43.80 -56.93 -53.51
C LEU A 1085 -44.79 -55.98 -52.82
N ASP A 1086 -46.03 -55.97 -53.31
CA ASP A 1086 -47.16 -55.31 -52.65
C ASP A 1086 -47.41 -55.94 -51.27
N ASN A 1087 -47.90 -55.12 -50.32
CA ASN A 1087 -48.39 -55.53 -49.00
C ASN A 1087 -47.41 -56.41 -48.20
N THR A 1088 -46.12 -56.08 -48.25
CA THR A 1088 -45.01 -56.79 -47.62
C THR A 1088 -44.23 -55.85 -46.69
N ASN A 1089 -43.68 -56.35 -45.58
CA ASN A 1089 -42.82 -55.58 -44.68
C ASN A 1089 -41.34 -55.77 -45.06
N TYR A 1090 -40.59 -54.68 -45.17
CA TYR A 1090 -39.16 -54.67 -45.50
C TYR A 1090 -38.33 -54.05 -44.38
N HIS A 1091 -37.19 -54.69 -44.08
CA HIS A 1091 -36.22 -54.24 -43.08
C HIS A 1091 -35.09 -53.49 -43.77
N MET A 1092 -35.21 -52.17 -43.85
CA MET A 1092 -34.31 -51.33 -44.64
C MET A 1092 -33.11 -50.89 -43.82
N MET A 1093 -31.96 -50.77 -44.48
CA MET A 1093 -30.72 -50.28 -43.86
C MET A 1093 -29.97 -49.34 -44.80
N VAL A 1094 -29.25 -48.37 -44.22
CA VAL A 1094 -28.34 -47.45 -44.94
C VAL A 1094 -27.04 -47.28 -44.16
N ARG A 1095 -25.92 -47.22 -44.89
CA ARG A 1095 -24.59 -46.87 -44.35
C ARG A 1095 -23.75 -46.18 -45.41
N GLU A 1096 -22.64 -45.60 -44.95
CA GLU A 1096 -21.52 -45.30 -45.84
C GLU A 1096 -20.89 -46.60 -46.34
N LYS A 1097 -20.49 -46.63 -47.60
CA LYS A 1097 -19.90 -47.81 -48.23
C LYS A 1097 -18.66 -48.28 -47.44
N ASP A 1098 -18.59 -49.59 -47.19
CA ASP A 1098 -17.54 -50.25 -46.41
C ASP A 1098 -17.51 -49.89 -44.90
N ALA A 1099 -18.43 -49.05 -44.40
CA ALA A 1099 -18.54 -48.73 -42.98
C ALA A 1099 -19.14 -49.88 -42.15
N LYS A 1100 -18.71 -49.98 -40.89
CA LYS A 1100 -19.19 -51.01 -39.95
C LYS A 1100 -20.47 -50.63 -39.21
N CYS A 1101 -20.81 -49.34 -39.14
CA CYS A 1101 -22.04 -48.84 -38.51
C CYS A 1101 -23.07 -48.40 -39.57
N SER A 1102 -24.36 -48.58 -39.25
CA SER A 1102 -25.49 -48.38 -40.16
C SER A 1102 -26.76 -47.97 -39.42
N THR A 1103 -27.73 -47.42 -40.13
CA THR A 1103 -29.07 -47.05 -39.61
C THR A 1103 -30.13 -47.95 -40.24
N SER A 1104 -31.13 -48.39 -39.47
CA SER A 1104 -32.23 -49.24 -39.94
C SER A 1104 -33.63 -48.61 -39.79
N LEU A 1105 -34.58 -49.10 -40.59
CA LEU A 1105 -36.00 -48.71 -40.55
C LEU A 1105 -36.90 -49.78 -41.20
N ASP A 1106 -38.07 -50.04 -40.60
CA ASP A 1106 -39.06 -50.98 -41.14
C ASP A 1106 -40.17 -50.24 -41.92
N TYR A 1107 -40.57 -50.77 -43.08
CA TYR A 1107 -41.61 -50.16 -43.93
C TYR A 1107 -42.49 -51.19 -44.66
N PHE A 1108 -43.81 -50.94 -44.69
CA PHE A 1108 -44.83 -51.79 -45.28
C PHE A 1108 -45.38 -51.22 -46.59
N THR A 1109 -45.35 -52.02 -47.66
CA THR A 1109 -45.63 -51.61 -49.06
C THR A 1109 -47.13 -51.60 -49.40
N PHE A 1110 -47.91 -50.79 -48.70
CA PHE A 1110 -49.37 -50.82 -48.77
C PHE A 1110 -49.98 -50.49 -50.15
N VAL A 1111 -50.78 -51.41 -50.69
CA VAL A 1111 -51.57 -51.25 -51.94
C VAL A 1111 -52.96 -51.88 -51.78
N ILE A 1112 -53.98 -51.22 -52.33
CA ILE A 1112 -55.39 -51.65 -52.30
C ILE A 1112 -55.84 -52.07 -53.70
N SER A 1113 -56.54 -53.20 -53.80
CA SER A 1113 -57.31 -53.55 -55.00
C SER A 1113 -58.61 -52.75 -55.07
N ASN A 1114 -58.83 -52.05 -56.19
CA ASN A 1114 -60.05 -51.25 -56.42
C ASN A 1114 -61.29 -52.11 -56.77
N ALA A 1115 -61.22 -53.44 -56.64
CA ALA A 1115 -62.37 -54.32 -56.78
C ALA A 1115 -62.31 -55.47 -55.77
N ILE A 1116 -63.45 -55.77 -55.13
CA ILE A 1116 -63.62 -56.92 -54.26
C ILE A 1116 -64.80 -57.79 -54.68
N THR A 1117 -64.63 -59.09 -54.56
CA THR A 1117 -65.65 -60.12 -54.81
C THR A 1117 -65.74 -61.01 -53.58
N PRO A 1118 -66.58 -60.70 -52.57
CA PRO A 1118 -66.66 -61.49 -51.34
C PRO A 1118 -67.42 -62.82 -51.57
N ASN A 1119 -66.75 -63.78 -52.20
CA ASN A 1119 -67.25 -65.13 -52.49
C ASN A 1119 -66.48 -66.25 -51.77
N MET A 1120 -65.53 -65.89 -50.90
CA MET A 1120 -64.68 -66.76 -50.10
C MET A 1120 -63.78 -67.69 -50.92
N ASP A 1121 -63.35 -67.26 -52.12
CA ASP A 1121 -62.36 -67.97 -52.94
C ASP A 1121 -60.90 -67.63 -52.59
N GLY A 1122 -60.68 -66.70 -51.66
CA GLY A 1122 -59.39 -66.22 -51.21
C GLY A 1122 -58.83 -65.05 -52.03
N ILE A 1123 -59.50 -64.65 -53.12
CA ILE A 1123 -59.00 -63.67 -54.09
C ILE A 1123 -59.89 -62.43 -54.08
N ASN A 1124 -59.34 -61.30 -53.62
CA ASN A 1124 -60.07 -60.03 -53.51
C ASN A 1124 -61.37 -60.11 -52.67
N ASP A 1125 -61.44 -61.01 -51.68
CA ASP A 1125 -62.61 -61.10 -50.78
C ASP A 1125 -62.78 -59.87 -49.86
N THR A 1126 -61.69 -59.17 -49.56
CA THR A 1126 -61.65 -58.15 -48.51
C THR A 1126 -60.70 -57.00 -48.85
N ILE A 1127 -60.92 -55.85 -48.21
CA ILE A 1127 -59.93 -54.78 -48.12
C ILE A 1127 -59.24 -54.91 -46.76
N ASN A 1128 -57.93 -55.15 -46.76
CA ASN A 1128 -57.15 -55.42 -45.56
C ASN A 1128 -56.18 -54.26 -45.25
N PHE A 1129 -56.44 -53.51 -44.18
CA PHE A 1129 -55.60 -52.39 -43.72
C PHE A 1129 -54.55 -52.80 -42.66
N THR A 1130 -54.45 -54.10 -42.30
CA THR A 1130 -53.67 -54.56 -41.13
C THR A 1130 -52.19 -54.15 -41.18
N GLY A 1131 -51.56 -54.20 -42.35
CA GLY A 1131 -50.13 -53.86 -42.49
C GLY A 1131 -49.76 -52.40 -42.20
N ILE A 1132 -50.75 -51.48 -42.24
CA ILE A 1132 -50.57 -50.08 -41.85
C ILE A 1132 -51.33 -49.69 -40.58
N SER A 1133 -52.17 -50.57 -40.02
CA SER A 1133 -52.92 -50.29 -38.79
C SER A 1133 -52.03 -50.17 -37.55
N GLY A 1134 -50.80 -50.70 -37.61
CA GLY A 1134 -49.77 -50.54 -36.59
C GLY A 1134 -49.19 -49.12 -36.52
N TYR A 1135 -49.17 -48.37 -37.64
CA TYR A 1135 -48.51 -47.07 -37.74
C TYR A 1135 -49.22 -45.96 -36.93
N ASN A 1136 -48.45 -44.92 -36.63
CA ASN A 1136 -48.95 -43.73 -35.95
C ASN A 1136 -50.02 -43.04 -36.80
N ASN A 1137 -50.98 -42.36 -36.14
CA ASN A 1137 -52.03 -41.59 -36.80
C ASN A 1137 -52.90 -42.36 -37.82
N PHE A 1138 -52.89 -43.70 -37.76
CA PHE A 1138 -53.71 -44.56 -38.62
C PHE A 1138 -55.21 -44.33 -38.43
N ALA A 1139 -55.91 -44.10 -39.53
CA ALA A 1139 -57.37 -44.19 -39.61
C ALA A 1139 -57.78 -44.60 -41.03
N ALA A 1140 -58.68 -45.58 -41.16
CA ALA A 1140 -59.28 -45.94 -42.44
C ALA A 1140 -60.79 -46.12 -42.33
N SER A 1141 -61.52 -45.73 -43.38
CA SER A 1141 -62.97 -45.81 -43.45
C SER A 1141 -63.44 -46.11 -44.87
N VAL A 1142 -64.58 -46.78 -44.99
CA VAL A 1142 -65.25 -47.08 -46.27
C VAL A 1142 -66.67 -46.50 -46.24
N PHE A 1143 -67.09 -45.92 -47.35
CA PHE A 1143 -68.29 -45.11 -47.51
C PHE A 1143 -69.13 -45.56 -48.71
N ASP A 1144 -70.44 -45.29 -48.67
CA ASP A 1144 -71.34 -45.47 -49.81
C ASP A 1144 -71.28 -44.31 -50.83
N ARG A 1145 -72.10 -44.40 -51.88
CA ARG A 1145 -72.23 -43.38 -52.94
C ARG A 1145 -72.84 -42.04 -52.50
N TYR A 1146 -73.31 -41.94 -51.27
CA TYR A 1146 -73.88 -40.73 -50.67
C TYR A 1146 -72.97 -40.16 -49.57
N GLY A 1147 -71.83 -40.81 -49.30
CA GLY A 1147 -70.86 -40.40 -48.28
C GLY A 1147 -71.13 -40.94 -46.87
N ALA A 1148 -72.07 -41.88 -46.70
CA ALA A 1148 -72.33 -42.51 -45.41
C ALA A 1148 -71.23 -43.54 -45.07
N GLU A 1149 -70.64 -43.44 -43.87
CA GLU A 1149 -69.62 -44.40 -43.40
C GLU A 1149 -70.25 -45.77 -43.12
N LEU A 1150 -69.77 -46.80 -43.81
CA LEU A 1150 -70.24 -48.19 -43.70
C LEU A 1150 -69.30 -49.04 -42.84
N PHE A 1151 -68.02 -48.71 -42.85
CA PHE A 1151 -66.99 -49.40 -42.08
C PHE A 1151 -65.92 -48.41 -41.66
N ARG A 1152 -65.39 -48.60 -40.46
CA ARG A 1152 -64.26 -47.87 -39.90
C ARG A 1152 -63.26 -48.88 -39.36
N ALA A 1153 -62.07 -48.91 -39.94
CA ALA A 1153 -61.00 -49.77 -39.48
C ALA A 1153 -60.52 -49.35 -38.10
N THR A 1154 -60.27 -50.34 -37.24
CA THR A 1154 -59.62 -50.18 -35.95
C THR A 1154 -58.33 -51.03 -35.94
N LYS A 1155 -57.48 -50.90 -34.92
CA LYS A 1155 -56.27 -51.73 -34.80
C LYS A 1155 -56.58 -53.23 -34.62
N THR A 1156 -57.78 -53.57 -34.16
CA THR A 1156 -58.23 -54.95 -33.89
C THR A 1156 -59.19 -55.51 -34.94
N ASP A 1157 -59.89 -54.66 -35.69
CA ASP A 1157 -60.67 -55.03 -36.88
C ASP A 1157 -60.32 -54.07 -38.03
N ALA A 1158 -59.30 -54.44 -38.79
CA ALA A 1158 -58.74 -53.66 -39.89
C ALA A 1158 -59.17 -54.19 -41.27
N VAL A 1159 -60.19 -55.06 -41.35
CA VAL A 1159 -60.54 -55.79 -42.56
C VAL A 1159 -62.01 -55.59 -42.95
N TRP A 1160 -62.26 -54.86 -44.04
CA TRP A 1160 -63.60 -54.72 -44.59
C TRP A 1160 -63.94 -55.87 -45.54
N ARG A 1161 -65.08 -56.53 -45.32
CA ARG A 1161 -65.48 -57.77 -45.99
C ARG A 1161 -66.65 -57.58 -46.97
N GLY A 1162 -66.89 -56.34 -47.43
CA GLY A 1162 -68.05 -56.01 -48.27
C GLY A 1162 -69.41 -56.10 -47.54
N THR A 1163 -69.41 -56.10 -46.22
CA THR A 1163 -70.63 -56.21 -45.39
C THR A 1163 -70.85 -54.98 -44.51
N LEU A 1164 -72.09 -54.80 -44.08
CA LEU A 1164 -72.51 -53.84 -43.04
C LEU A 1164 -73.32 -54.61 -41.99
N LYS A 1165 -72.85 -54.62 -40.73
CA LYS A 1165 -73.48 -55.36 -39.62
C LYS A 1165 -73.77 -56.84 -39.93
N GLY A 1166 -72.89 -57.49 -40.69
CA GLY A 1166 -73.02 -58.90 -41.10
C GLY A 1166 -73.92 -59.16 -42.32
N LEU A 1167 -74.54 -58.13 -42.90
CA LEU A 1167 -75.30 -58.23 -44.15
C LEU A 1167 -74.44 -57.84 -45.35
N ASN A 1168 -74.52 -58.60 -46.44
CA ASN A 1168 -73.83 -58.27 -47.69
C ASN A 1168 -74.36 -56.95 -48.25
N LEU A 1169 -73.44 -56.02 -48.55
CA LEU A 1169 -73.78 -54.78 -49.23
C LEU A 1169 -74.04 -55.06 -50.72
N ALA A 1170 -74.84 -54.21 -51.37
CA ALA A 1170 -75.20 -54.42 -52.77
C ALA A 1170 -74.00 -54.27 -53.73
N THR A 1171 -74.03 -55.00 -54.85
CA THR A 1171 -73.05 -54.79 -55.94
C THR A 1171 -73.08 -53.33 -56.39
N GLY A 1172 -71.92 -52.68 -56.34
CA GLY A 1172 -71.79 -51.25 -56.62
C GLY A 1172 -70.43 -50.68 -56.27
N THR A 1173 -70.28 -49.38 -56.53
CA THR A 1173 -69.07 -48.64 -56.16
C THR A 1173 -69.20 -48.07 -54.76
N TYR A 1174 -68.14 -48.23 -53.97
CA TYR A 1174 -67.91 -47.70 -52.64
C TYR A 1174 -66.64 -46.86 -52.66
N TRP A 1175 -66.40 -46.04 -51.63
CA TRP A 1175 -65.20 -45.21 -51.53
C TRP A 1175 -64.44 -45.49 -50.24
N TYR A 1176 -63.12 -45.50 -50.28
CA TYR A 1176 -62.31 -45.53 -49.07
C TYR A 1176 -61.58 -44.22 -48.86
N LYS A 1177 -61.29 -43.90 -47.60
CA LYS A 1177 -60.27 -42.95 -47.19
C LYS A 1177 -59.42 -43.60 -46.11
N VAL A 1178 -58.11 -43.56 -46.27
CA VAL A 1178 -57.12 -44.09 -45.32
C VAL A 1178 -55.99 -43.09 -45.14
N GLN A 1179 -55.47 -43.01 -43.91
CA GLN A 1179 -54.31 -42.22 -43.56
C GLN A 1179 -53.42 -42.97 -42.56
N TRP A 1180 -52.13 -42.64 -42.54
CA TRP A 1180 -51.14 -43.09 -41.55
C TRP A 1180 -49.92 -42.16 -41.59
N GLU A 1181 -49.09 -42.17 -40.55
CA GLU A 1181 -47.82 -41.45 -40.53
C GLU A 1181 -46.71 -42.28 -41.18
N ASN A 1182 -46.01 -41.71 -42.16
CA ASN A 1182 -44.85 -42.32 -42.79
C ASN A 1182 -43.72 -42.49 -41.76
N PRO A 1183 -43.22 -43.72 -41.50
CA PRO A 1183 -42.30 -43.96 -40.40
C PRO A 1183 -40.91 -43.33 -40.62
N ALA A 1184 -40.55 -42.97 -41.86
CA ALA A 1184 -39.36 -42.16 -42.16
C ALA A 1184 -39.63 -40.65 -41.97
N SER A 1185 -40.50 -40.07 -42.80
CA SER A 1185 -40.65 -38.61 -42.89
C SER A 1185 -41.52 -37.98 -41.80
N LYS A 1186 -42.22 -38.80 -41.00
CA LYS A 1186 -43.20 -38.37 -39.98
C LYS A 1186 -44.34 -37.51 -40.54
N LYS A 1187 -44.55 -37.55 -41.87
CA LYS A 1187 -45.67 -36.88 -42.55
C LYS A 1187 -46.87 -37.80 -42.60
N LEU A 1188 -48.07 -37.22 -42.57
CA LEU A 1188 -49.32 -37.96 -42.72
C LEU A 1188 -49.56 -38.28 -44.20
N GLU A 1189 -49.45 -39.55 -44.56
CA GLU A 1189 -49.92 -40.08 -45.83
C GLU A 1189 -51.45 -40.10 -45.82
N GLN A 1190 -52.07 -39.73 -46.93
CA GLN A 1190 -53.51 -39.86 -47.14
C GLN A 1190 -53.79 -40.45 -48.52
N ARG A 1191 -54.56 -41.53 -48.58
CA ARG A 1191 -55.03 -42.15 -49.82
C ARG A 1191 -56.55 -42.29 -49.78
N SER A 1192 -57.20 -41.98 -50.90
CA SER A 1192 -58.63 -42.22 -51.10
C SER A 1192 -58.88 -42.68 -52.52
N GLY A 1193 -59.83 -43.59 -52.69
CA GLY A 1193 -60.16 -44.18 -53.97
C GLY A 1193 -61.54 -44.83 -53.94
N TRP A 1194 -61.89 -45.48 -55.04
CA TRP A 1194 -63.14 -46.23 -55.16
C TRP A 1194 -62.86 -47.74 -55.13
N ILE A 1195 -63.83 -48.50 -54.64
CA ILE A 1195 -63.82 -49.96 -54.60
C ILE A 1195 -65.11 -50.44 -55.28
N LEU A 1196 -64.99 -51.24 -56.33
CA LEU A 1196 -66.11 -51.99 -56.89
C LEU A 1196 -66.35 -53.23 -56.04
N LEU A 1197 -67.39 -53.21 -55.22
CA LEU A 1197 -67.92 -54.43 -54.60
C LEU A 1197 -68.78 -55.15 -55.65
N LYS A 1198 -68.43 -56.38 -55.98
CA LYS A 1198 -69.21 -57.22 -56.91
C LYS A 1198 -69.58 -58.55 -56.26
N ASN A 1199 -70.81 -58.63 -55.79
CA ASN A 1199 -71.41 -59.90 -55.41
C ASN A 1199 -71.61 -60.71 -56.69
N ARG A 1200 -71.04 -61.92 -56.73
CA ARG A 1200 -71.52 -62.99 -57.61
C ARG A 1200 -72.73 -63.60 -56.91
N ASN A 1201 -73.87 -63.66 -57.59
CA ASN A 1201 -74.98 -64.54 -57.19
C ASN A 1201 -74.59 -66.00 -57.46
#